data_AF-A0A946KEA4-F1
#
_entry.id   AF-A0A946KEA4-F1
#
_cell.length_a   1.000
_cell.length_b   1.000
_cell.length_c   1.000
_cell.angle_alpha   90.00
_cell.angle_beta   90.00
_cell.angle_gamma   90.00
#
_symmetry.space_group_name_H-M   'P 1'
#
loop_
_entity.id
_entity.type
_entity.pdbx_description
1 polymer ?
#
loop_
_entity_poly.entity_id
_entity_poly.type
_entity_poly.pdbx_seq_one_letter_code
_entity_poly.pdbx_strand_id
1 'polypeptide(L)'
;MTTTLQFRKHRVFYLLGVAFFVLSSGPLQADPIRREPKPLKPATHGIGRLVREFSFSDINGKPHTLHSEQSKQFTAFCFTSTSCPLSRKYLPTLAKLSTEAPAHVQYVLVNPIQSDNKENMRAAAQQAHDAIYVHDADGKLSQYLQAQTTTDVIVVDARRTVVYHGAIDDQYGFGYARAQPKQHFLEDAIQSLLEGQRPSIAATDAPGCDLSYEAVKDTAVMATYHGEISRILQRNCIECHRKGGIGPFPLDTYEDVVAHAGMIQTVVTNKTMPPWFAEDSKSNKTSTTNHQHIWGNDRSLTADDRNDLLAWVQSDHPLGNLADAPKPMTFPTDWQIGKPDRVWEFSEPIPVQATGVMPYQYITIDTTLDESKWVQAIEIQPSSPEVVHHVIITLQIPGQGKKSAAEREEDGLWAGYVPGQSVWKYPKGFARHLPKGSRFIFQMHYTPNGTATTDQTRVGVIYADEHPEHEVRIKGLSNHHIRIPPGVQHHREEASLKLPVDATVLGFLPHMHLRGSACRYEVTNTTGTQEVLLDIPNYDFNWQLLYRYAEPRTFHEGDTITFTAWFDNSAENPANPDPTQTVHWGQQTFEEMLLGYVEYYLPGLPPGTPLTGTRSRKRRENSPLRDKKDFKAIFLRLDQNVDHALHKEELPVRLQSRFENFDSNRDGLLSYDEVQQSQAQ
;
A
#
# COMPACT_ATOMS: atom_id res chain seq x y z
N MET A 1 73.57 6.04 45.28
CA MET A 1 73.26 6.13 46.72
C MET A 1 71.85 6.66 46.87
N THR A 2 71.16 6.26 47.94
CA THR A 2 69.74 6.48 48.32
C THR A 2 68.73 5.62 47.55
N THR A 3 68.10 4.56 48.10
CA THR A 3 67.26 4.29 49.31
C THR A 3 65.78 4.12 48.89
N THR A 4 65.26 2.96 49.28
CA THR A 4 63.90 2.41 49.24
C THR A 4 62.79 3.31 49.78
N LEU A 5 61.56 3.16 49.25
CA LEU A 5 60.33 3.00 50.06
C LEU A 5 59.16 2.41 49.23
N GLN A 6 58.53 1.36 49.74
CA GLN A 6 57.29 0.73 49.24
C GLN A 6 56.06 1.60 49.53
N PHE A 7 55.01 1.55 48.69
CA PHE A 7 53.62 1.66 49.16
C PHE A 7 52.58 0.96 48.25
N ARG A 8 51.83 0.06 48.91
CA ARG A 8 50.40 -0.35 48.80
C ARG A 8 49.75 -0.82 47.48
N LYS A 9 49.32 -2.09 47.57
CA LYS A 9 48.24 -2.81 46.85
C LYS A 9 46.95 -2.00 46.74
N HIS A 10 46.29 -2.02 45.57
CA HIS A 10 44.83 -2.01 45.43
C HIS A 10 44.42 -3.06 44.38
N ARG A 11 43.42 -3.88 44.74
CA ARG A 11 42.85 -4.98 43.94
C ARG A 11 41.96 -4.40 42.85
N VAL A 12 42.15 -4.80 41.59
CA VAL A 12 41.20 -4.57 40.49
C VAL A 12 40.51 -5.90 40.18
N PHE A 13 39.19 -5.93 40.35
CA PHE A 13 38.33 -7.03 39.93
C PHE A 13 38.19 -7.01 38.40
N TYR A 14 38.49 -8.13 37.76
CA TYR A 14 38.12 -8.39 36.36
C TYR A 14 36.63 -8.76 36.31
N LEU A 15 35.85 -8.02 35.51
CA LEU A 15 34.53 -8.42 35.05
C LEU A 15 34.55 -8.38 33.53
N LEU A 16 34.70 -9.56 32.92
CA LEU A 16 34.51 -9.80 31.49
C LEU A 16 33.02 -9.60 31.17
N GLY A 17 32.68 -8.47 30.56
CA GLY A 17 31.41 -8.29 29.88
C GLY A 17 31.55 -8.67 28.41
N VAL A 18 30.99 -9.81 28.02
CA VAL A 18 30.76 -10.16 26.61
C VAL A 18 29.64 -9.26 26.10
N ALA A 19 29.98 -8.24 25.31
CA ALA A 19 29.00 -7.42 24.62
C ALA A 19 28.57 -8.12 23.33
N PHE A 20 27.35 -8.67 23.32
CA PHE A 20 26.63 -8.98 22.09
C PHE A 20 26.28 -7.65 21.41
N PHE A 21 27.01 -7.27 20.36
CA PHE A 21 26.58 -6.21 19.46
C PHE A 21 25.44 -6.76 18.60
N VAL A 22 24.20 -6.54 19.04
CA VAL A 22 23.05 -6.54 18.12
C VAL A 22 23.16 -5.24 17.33
N LEU A 23 23.76 -5.32 16.14
CA LEU A 23 23.68 -4.26 15.15
C LEU A 23 22.21 -4.16 14.70
N SER A 24 21.43 -3.29 15.35
CA SER A 24 20.16 -2.88 14.78
C SER A 24 20.47 -2.04 13.53
N SER A 25 20.50 -2.67 12.37
CA SER A 25 20.47 -1.95 11.10
C SER A 25 19.09 -1.30 10.97
N GLY A 26 18.96 -0.03 11.38
CA GLY A 26 17.82 0.79 10.97
C GLY A 26 17.82 0.96 9.43
N PRO A 27 16.66 1.17 8.80
CA PRO A 27 16.61 1.47 7.38
C PRO A 27 17.44 2.72 7.08
N LEU A 28 18.24 2.67 6.01
CA LEU A 28 18.94 3.84 5.48
C LEU A 28 17.87 4.84 5.00
N GLN A 29 17.97 6.08 5.49
CA GLN A 29 16.97 7.12 5.26
C GLN A 29 17.03 7.58 3.79
N ALA A 30 16.15 7.03 2.96
CA ALA A 30 15.90 7.49 1.60
C ALA A 30 14.93 8.68 1.61
N ASP A 31 14.86 9.43 0.50
CA ASP A 31 13.94 10.55 0.37
C ASP A 31 12.48 10.08 0.57
N PRO A 32 11.69 10.78 1.40
CA PRO A 32 10.34 10.34 1.72
C PRO A 32 9.43 10.37 0.46
N ILE A 33 8.72 9.27 0.23
CA ILE A 33 7.70 9.15 -0.83
C ILE A 33 6.57 10.16 -0.61
N ARG A 34 6.20 10.38 0.66
CA ARG A 34 5.09 11.26 1.04
C ARG A 34 5.55 12.71 1.09
N ARG A 35 4.85 13.58 0.35
CA ARG A 35 5.18 15.02 0.29
C ARG A 35 3.92 15.86 0.41
N GLU A 36 3.82 16.56 1.53
CA GLU A 36 2.78 17.55 1.82
C GLU A 36 3.18 18.97 1.38
N PRO A 37 2.20 19.89 1.25
CA PRO A 37 2.47 21.29 1.02
C PRO A 37 3.44 21.89 2.04
N LYS A 38 4.49 22.57 1.59
CA LYS A 38 5.49 23.24 2.44
C LYS A 38 5.47 24.75 2.22
N PRO A 39 5.49 25.56 3.30
CA PRO A 39 5.66 27.00 3.19
C PRO A 39 6.93 27.37 2.42
N LEU A 40 6.77 28.25 1.43
CA LEU A 40 7.86 28.79 0.63
C LEU A 40 8.16 30.22 1.02
N LYS A 41 9.34 30.71 0.63
CA LYS A 41 9.67 32.13 0.76
C LYS A 41 8.77 32.94 -0.20
N PRO A 42 7.89 33.82 0.30
CA PRO A 42 6.88 34.49 -0.55
C PRO A 42 7.49 35.25 -1.74
N ALA A 43 8.61 35.94 -1.52
CA ALA A 43 9.28 36.74 -2.55
C ALA A 43 9.84 35.91 -3.71
N THR A 44 10.21 34.64 -3.49
CA THR A 44 10.70 33.76 -4.56
C THR A 44 9.56 33.05 -5.30
N HIS A 45 8.33 33.21 -4.82
CA HIS A 45 7.14 32.56 -5.33
C HIS A 45 6.08 33.58 -5.78
N GLY A 46 6.53 34.74 -6.27
CA GLY A 46 5.68 35.71 -6.95
C GLY A 46 4.79 36.60 -6.07
N ILE A 47 4.85 36.50 -4.74
CA ILE A 47 4.04 37.36 -3.87
C ILE A 47 4.48 38.83 -3.98
N GLY A 48 3.52 39.72 -4.16
CA GLY A 48 3.74 41.14 -4.44
C GLY A 48 3.96 41.46 -5.92
N ARG A 49 3.96 40.46 -6.81
CA ARG A 49 4.10 40.65 -8.26
C ARG A 49 2.85 41.33 -8.81
N LEU A 50 3.05 42.32 -9.68
CA LEU A 50 1.98 42.92 -10.47
C LEU A 50 1.62 41.98 -11.64
N VAL A 51 0.37 41.56 -11.71
CA VAL A 51 -0.26 40.93 -12.87
C VAL A 51 -0.76 42.07 -13.76
N ARG A 52 -0.28 42.20 -14.99
CA ARG A 52 -0.85 43.18 -15.94
C ARG A 52 -2.21 42.70 -16.44
N GLU A 53 -3.01 43.63 -16.95
CA GLU A 53 -4.30 43.31 -17.57
C GLU A 53 -4.15 42.21 -18.63
N PHE A 54 -5.04 41.23 -18.59
CA PHE A 54 -5.12 40.16 -19.58
C PHE A 54 -6.59 39.77 -19.79
N SER A 55 -6.87 39.20 -20.95
CA SER A 55 -8.18 38.67 -21.32
C SER A 55 -8.08 37.15 -21.48
N PHE A 56 -9.12 36.45 -21.07
CA PHE A 56 -9.25 35.01 -21.24
C PHE A 56 -10.69 34.67 -21.59
N SER A 57 -10.93 33.47 -22.11
CA SER A 57 -12.27 33.00 -22.44
C SER A 57 -12.64 31.83 -21.55
N ASP A 58 -13.89 31.80 -21.07
CA ASP A 58 -14.39 30.62 -20.39
C ASP A 58 -14.61 29.45 -21.36
N ILE A 59 -14.96 28.29 -20.81
CA ILE A 59 -15.21 27.06 -21.57
C ILE A 59 -16.35 27.18 -22.61
N ASN A 60 -17.19 28.22 -22.49
CA ASN A 60 -18.27 28.53 -23.44
C ASN A 60 -17.87 29.62 -24.45
N GLY A 61 -16.62 30.10 -24.40
CA GLY A 61 -16.09 31.14 -25.29
C GLY A 61 -16.49 32.56 -24.88
N LYS A 62 -17.10 32.77 -23.71
CA LYS A 62 -17.41 34.12 -23.22
C LYS A 62 -16.09 34.79 -22.80
N PRO A 63 -15.78 36.00 -23.30
CA PRO A 63 -14.57 36.71 -22.90
C PRO A 63 -14.74 37.29 -21.49
N HIS A 64 -13.66 37.22 -20.71
CA HIS A 64 -13.52 37.79 -19.38
C HIS A 64 -12.23 38.61 -19.32
N THR A 65 -12.22 39.63 -18.48
CA THR A 65 -11.01 40.37 -18.12
C THR A 65 -10.87 40.36 -16.61
N LEU A 66 -9.66 40.58 -16.11
CA LEU A 66 -9.41 40.61 -14.66
C LEU A 66 -10.31 41.62 -13.91
N HIS A 67 -10.86 42.64 -14.60
CA HIS A 67 -11.72 43.69 -14.03
C HIS A 67 -13.18 43.70 -14.53
N SER A 68 -13.64 42.69 -15.28
CA SER A 68 -15.03 42.73 -15.79
C SER A 68 -16.08 42.69 -14.67
N GLU A 69 -15.70 42.30 -13.46
CA GLU A 69 -16.53 42.23 -12.25
C GLU A 69 -16.06 43.23 -11.18
N GLN A 70 -16.22 44.54 -11.41
CA GLN A 70 -15.75 45.64 -10.53
C GLN A 70 -16.24 45.57 -9.06
N SER A 71 -17.19 44.67 -8.72
CA SER A 71 -17.67 44.42 -7.36
C SER A 71 -16.74 43.53 -6.52
N LYS A 72 -15.79 42.84 -7.17
CA LYS A 72 -14.89 41.85 -6.54
C LYS A 72 -13.57 42.50 -6.11
N GLN A 73 -13.15 42.23 -4.88
CA GLN A 73 -11.87 42.70 -4.33
C GLN A 73 -10.72 41.71 -4.59
N PHE A 74 -11.03 40.42 -4.73
CA PHE A 74 -10.05 39.35 -4.94
C PHE A 74 -10.51 38.36 -6.01
N THR A 75 -9.59 37.91 -6.86
CA THR A 75 -9.81 36.82 -7.80
C THR A 75 -8.84 35.68 -7.50
N ALA A 76 -9.37 34.49 -7.22
CA ALA A 76 -8.60 33.27 -7.01
C ALA A 76 -8.58 32.45 -8.31
N PHE A 77 -7.40 32.38 -8.94
CA PHE A 77 -7.15 31.47 -10.06
C PHE A 77 -6.72 30.13 -9.50
N CYS A 78 -7.62 29.15 -9.54
CA CYS A 78 -7.39 27.79 -9.06
C CYS A 78 -7.07 26.91 -10.26
N PHE A 79 -5.83 26.44 -10.36
CA PHE A 79 -5.44 25.54 -11.43
C PHE A 79 -6.06 24.17 -11.17
N THR A 80 -6.56 23.56 -12.24
CA THR A 80 -7.25 22.28 -12.18
C THR A 80 -6.93 21.39 -13.37
N SER A 81 -7.27 20.11 -13.28
CA SER A 81 -7.24 19.17 -14.40
C SER A 81 -8.20 18.02 -14.12
N THR A 82 -8.87 17.57 -15.16
CA THR A 82 -9.76 16.41 -15.17
C THR A 82 -9.02 15.09 -15.40
N SER A 83 -7.72 15.12 -15.71
CA SER A 83 -6.83 13.96 -15.77
C SER A 83 -5.88 13.86 -14.57
N CYS A 84 -5.55 14.97 -13.91
CA CYS A 84 -4.66 14.93 -12.75
C CYS A 84 -5.35 14.35 -11.49
N PRO A 85 -4.84 13.26 -10.88
CA PRO A 85 -5.48 12.61 -9.73
C PRO A 85 -5.71 13.53 -8.52
N LEU A 86 -4.72 14.34 -8.15
CA LEU A 86 -4.82 15.26 -7.02
C LEU A 86 -5.82 16.38 -7.32
N SER A 87 -5.83 16.90 -8.55
CA SER A 87 -6.76 17.96 -8.95
C SER A 87 -8.22 17.50 -8.95
N ARG A 88 -8.49 16.27 -9.44
CA ARG A 88 -9.84 15.67 -9.36
C ARG A 88 -10.35 15.55 -7.92
N LYS A 89 -9.47 15.15 -6.99
CA LYS A 89 -9.82 15.08 -5.55
C LYS A 89 -10.17 16.45 -4.97
N TYR A 90 -9.56 17.52 -5.48
CA TYR A 90 -9.81 18.89 -5.04
C TYR A 90 -11.01 19.57 -5.71
N LEU A 91 -11.51 19.07 -6.84
CA LEU A 91 -12.63 19.68 -7.55
C LEU A 91 -13.89 19.89 -6.68
N PRO A 92 -14.34 18.93 -5.84
CA PRO A 92 -15.45 19.17 -4.92
C PRO A 92 -15.18 20.27 -3.89
N THR A 93 -13.94 20.36 -3.38
CA THR A 93 -13.53 21.41 -2.45
C THR A 93 -13.59 22.77 -3.13
N LEU A 94 -13.04 22.89 -4.34
CA LEU A 94 -13.10 24.13 -5.13
C LEU A 94 -14.54 24.52 -5.50
N ALA A 95 -15.39 23.56 -5.86
CA ALA A 95 -16.81 23.81 -6.13
C ALA A 95 -17.50 24.38 -4.88
N LYS A 96 -17.32 23.74 -3.72
CA LYS A 96 -17.85 24.23 -2.44
C LYS A 96 -17.34 25.63 -2.12
N LEU A 97 -16.03 25.88 -2.22
CA LEU A 97 -15.43 27.19 -1.96
C LEU A 97 -15.97 28.28 -2.91
N SER A 98 -16.25 27.92 -4.16
CA SER A 98 -16.83 28.86 -5.12
C SER A 98 -18.29 29.21 -4.81
N THR A 99 -19.09 28.25 -4.34
CA THR A 99 -20.49 28.46 -3.94
C THR A 99 -20.59 29.22 -2.62
N GLU A 100 -19.70 28.95 -1.68
CA GLU A 100 -19.64 29.63 -0.36
C GLU A 100 -18.82 30.93 -0.41
N ALA A 101 -18.35 31.33 -1.60
CA ALA A 101 -17.46 32.47 -1.77
C ALA A 101 -18.08 33.78 -1.23
N PRO A 102 -17.35 34.56 -0.42
CA PRO A 102 -17.79 35.88 -0.02
C PRO A 102 -18.08 36.76 -1.24
N ALA A 103 -19.01 37.71 -1.12
CA ALA A 103 -19.45 38.55 -2.24
C ALA A 103 -18.28 39.27 -2.95
N HIS A 104 -17.16 39.52 -2.27
CA HIS A 104 -15.97 40.19 -2.79
C HIS A 104 -14.90 39.26 -3.39
N VAL A 105 -15.13 37.95 -3.47
CA VAL A 105 -14.20 36.98 -4.04
C VAL A 105 -14.80 36.36 -5.31
N GLN A 106 -13.97 36.15 -6.33
CA GLN A 106 -14.30 35.40 -7.55
C GLN A 106 -13.35 34.22 -7.70
N TYR A 107 -13.90 33.04 -7.97
CA TYR A 107 -13.11 31.86 -8.32
C TYR A 107 -13.08 31.67 -9.84
N VAL A 108 -11.88 31.39 -10.35
CA VAL A 108 -11.63 31.05 -11.76
C VAL A 108 -10.87 29.72 -11.77
N LEU A 109 -11.51 28.66 -12.23
CA LEU A 109 -10.89 27.35 -12.38
C LEU A 109 -10.20 27.28 -13.75
N VAL A 110 -8.88 27.13 -13.78
CA VAL A 110 -8.07 27.14 -15.00
C VAL A 110 -7.55 25.74 -15.26
N ASN A 111 -7.98 25.12 -16.36
CA ASN A 111 -7.45 23.83 -16.81
C ASN A 111 -6.42 24.03 -17.93
N PRO A 112 -5.11 23.82 -17.67
CA PRO A 112 -4.06 23.99 -18.68
C PRO A 112 -3.79 22.75 -19.54
N ILE A 113 -4.42 21.61 -19.25
CA ILE A 113 -4.10 20.35 -19.93
C ILE A 113 -4.82 20.31 -21.27
N GLN A 114 -4.06 20.44 -22.36
CA GLN A 114 -4.60 20.47 -23.72
C GLN A 114 -5.39 19.19 -24.08
N SER A 115 -4.91 18.04 -23.60
CA SER A 115 -5.45 16.70 -23.87
C SER A 115 -6.65 16.32 -22.99
N ASP A 116 -7.05 17.16 -22.04
CA ASP A 116 -8.18 16.86 -21.16
C ASP A 116 -9.49 16.72 -21.95
N ASN A 117 -10.31 15.74 -21.55
CA ASN A 117 -11.55 15.45 -22.24
C ASN A 117 -12.57 16.59 -22.04
N LYS A 118 -13.14 17.09 -23.15
CA LYS A 118 -14.09 18.22 -23.14
C LYS A 118 -15.38 17.96 -22.35
N GLU A 119 -15.88 16.73 -22.35
CA GLU A 119 -17.07 16.35 -21.60
C GLU A 119 -16.78 16.34 -20.11
N ASN A 120 -15.62 15.80 -19.70
CA ASN A 120 -15.18 15.85 -18.31
C ASN A 120 -14.97 17.28 -17.83
N MET A 121 -14.39 18.15 -18.67
CA MET A 121 -14.23 19.58 -18.34
C MET A 121 -15.57 20.29 -18.18
N ARG A 122 -16.56 19.99 -19.04
CA ARG A 122 -17.92 20.53 -18.89
C ARG A 122 -18.61 20.02 -17.62
N ALA A 123 -18.45 18.75 -17.28
CA ALA A 123 -18.97 18.20 -16.03
C ALA A 123 -18.32 18.88 -14.81
N ALA A 124 -17.01 19.11 -14.85
CA ALA A 124 -16.30 19.85 -13.82
C ALA A 124 -16.77 21.31 -13.69
N ALA A 125 -16.97 22.00 -14.82
CA ALA A 125 -17.54 23.35 -14.85
C ALA A 125 -18.96 23.39 -14.28
N GLN A 126 -19.76 22.36 -14.54
CA GLN A 126 -21.11 22.25 -13.98
C GLN A 126 -21.11 21.96 -12.48
N GLN A 127 -20.15 21.16 -12.00
CA GLN A 127 -19.98 20.91 -10.57
C GLN A 127 -19.61 22.21 -9.83
N ALA A 128 -18.69 23.01 -10.39
CA ALA A 128 -18.26 24.31 -9.87
C ALA A 128 -18.99 25.48 -10.57
N HIS A 129 -20.32 25.42 -10.68
CA HIS A 129 -21.13 26.35 -11.49
C HIS A 129 -21.05 27.83 -11.07
N ASP A 130 -20.64 28.14 -9.84
CA ASP A 130 -20.43 29.51 -9.36
C ASP A 130 -19.02 30.06 -9.70
N ALA A 131 -18.12 29.20 -10.19
CA ALA A 131 -16.81 29.60 -10.68
C ALA A 131 -16.80 29.79 -12.20
N ILE A 132 -15.89 30.64 -12.67
CA ILE A 132 -15.59 30.73 -14.11
C ILE A 132 -14.64 29.59 -14.47
N TYR A 133 -15.05 28.69 -15.36
CA TYR A 133 -14.19 27.58 -15.81
C TYR A 133 -13.51 27.92 -17.14
N VAL A 134 -12.19 27.79 -17.21
CA VAL A 134 -11.34 28.15 -18.36
C VAL A 134 -10.57 26.93 -18.84
N HIS A 135 -10.54 26.70 -20.15
CA HIS A 135 -9.60 25.74 -20.77
C HIS A 135 -8.44 26.52 -21.40
N ASP A 136 -7.31 26.58 -20.71
CA ASP A 136 -6.07 27.23 -21.13
C ASP A 136 -5.23 26.29 -22.01
N ALA A 137 -5.80 25.89 -23.15
CA ALA A 137 -5.24 24.84 -23.99
C ALA A 137 -3.87 25.17 -24.60
N ASP A 138 -3.47 26.45 -24.65
CA ASP A 138 -2.15 26.89 -25.13
C ASP A 138 -1.18 27.25 -23.98
N GLY A 139 -1.59 27.01 -22.73
CA GLY A 139 -0.80 27.22 -21.52
C GLY A 139 -0.43 28.68 -21.22
N LYS A 140 -0.91 29.65 -22.02
CA LYS A 140 -0.45 31.05 -21.90
C LYS A 140 -0.92 31.69 -20.61
N LEU A 141 -2.15 31.42 -20.19
CA LEU A 141 -2.68 31.99 -18.95
C LEU A 141 -1.89 31.43 -17.76
N SER A 142 -1.61 30.14 -17.76
CA SER A 142 -0.92 29.44 -16.68
C SER A 142 0.54 29.86 -16.58
N GLN A 143 1.25 29.93 -17.73
CA GLN A 143 2.60 30.44 -17.80
C GLN A 143 2.70 31.91 -17.35
N TYR A 144 1.74 32.74 -17.76
CA TYR A 144 1.70 34.14 -17.38
C TYR A 144 1.48 34.34 -15.88
N LEU A 145 0.58 33.53 -15.29
CA LEU A 145 0.34 33.50 -13.86
C LEU A 145 1.48 32.81 -13.09
N GLN A 146 2.39 32.12 -13.77
CA GLN A 146 3.52 31.37 -13.18
C GLN A 146 3.05 30.21 -12.29
N ALA A 147 1.93 29.59 -12.64
CA ALA A 147 1.41 28.42 -11.95
C ALA A 147 2.37 27.24 -12.09
N GLN A 148 2.66 26.54 -11.01
CA GLN A 148 3.63 25.46 -11.02
C GLN A 148 2.97 24.08 -11.19
N THR A 149 1.75 23.91 -10.71
CA THR A 149 1.04 22.62 -10.76
C THR A 149 -0.46 22.76 -11.03
N THR A 150 -1.13 21.67 -11.38
CA THR A 150 -2.59 21.62 -11.56
C THR A 150 -3.41 21.65 -10.26
N THR A 151 -2.80 21.93 -9.11
CA THR A 151 -3.49 22.15 -7.82
C THR A 151 -3.09 23.49 -7.19
N ASP A 152 -2.33 24.28 -7.94
CA ASP A 152 -1.85 25.58 -7.52
C ASP A 152 -3.00 26.60 -7.47
N VAL A 153 -2.89 27.59 -6.59
CA VAL A 153 -3.87 28.67 -6.45
C VAL A 153 -3.18 30.00 -6.33
N ILE A 154 -3.57 30.94 -7.19
CA ILE A 154 -3.02 32.28 -7.24
C ILE A 154 -4.14 33.28 -6.95
N VAL A 155 -4.05 33.98 -5.83
CA VAL A 155 -5.01 35.05 -5.47
C VAL A 155 -4.43 36.40 -5.86
N VAL A 156 -5.23 37.16 -6.61
CA VAL A 156 -4.89 38.49 -7.12
C VAL A 156 -5.87 39.51 -6.54
N ASP A 157 -5.36 40.61 -6.00
CA ASP A 157 -6.17 41.72 -5.48
C ASP A 157 -6.69 42.67 -6.59
N ALA A 158 -7.58 43.58 -6.23
CA ALA A 158 -8.13 44.60 -7.13
C ALA A 158 -7.08 45.59 -7.69
N ARG A 159 -5.84 45.60 -7.15
CA ARG A 159 -4.71 46.37 -7.69
C ARG A 159 -3.81 45.54 -8.60
N ARG A 160 -4.22 44.31 -8.88
CA ARG A 160 -3.54 43.28 -9.66
C ARG A 160 -2.25 42.77 -9.01
N THR A 161 -2.20 42.75 -7.69
CA THR A 161 -1.06 42.23 -6.94
C THR A 161 -1.34 40.77 -6.58
N VAL A 162 -0.37 39.88 -6.82
CA VAL A 162 -0.42 38.52 -6.27
C VAL A 162 -0.26 38.60 -4.75
N VAL A 163 -1.29 38.15 -4.03
CA VAL A 163 -1.37 38.19 -2.55
C VAL A 163 -1.32 36.81 -1.90
N TYR A 164 -1.52 35.75 -2.69
CA TYR A 164 -1.33 34.34 -2.30
C TYR A 164 -0.92 33.50 -3.53
N HIS A 165 -0.06 32.50 -3.36
CA HIS A 165 0.36 31.55 -4.38
C HIS A 165 0.73 30.20 -3.72
N GLY A 166 -0.04 29.14 -3.94
CA GLY A 166 0.25 27.82 -3.39
C GLY A 166 -0.97 26.90 -3.28
N ALA A 167 -0.88 25.89 -2.42
CA ALA A 167 -1.90 24.85 -2.25
C ALA A 167 -3.27 25.38 -1.78
N ILE A 168 -4.33 24.60 -2.01
CA ILE A 168 -5.67 24.88 -1.45
C ILE A 168 -5.66 24.65 0.07
N ASP A 169 -5.23 23.47 0.47
CA ASP A 169 -5.10 22.98 1.84
C ASP A 169 -4.05 21.84 1.86
N ASP A 170 -3.89 21.14 2.98
CA ASP A 170 -2.97 19.99 3.11
C ASP A 170 -3.67 18.62 3.12
N GLN A 171 -4.93 18.52 2.67
CA GLN A 171 -5.72 17.29 2.66
C GLN A 171 -5.13 16.23 1.73
N TYR A 172 -4.62 16.61 0.57
CA TYR A 172 -4.06 15.69 -0.43
C TYR A 172 -2.64 16.09 -0.84
N GLY A 173 -1.79 15.10 -1.06
CA GLY A 173 -0.46 15.31 -1.64
C GLY A 173 0.13 14.03 -2.21
N PHE A 174 1.42 14.04 -2.54
CA PHE A 174 2.05 12.84 -3.09
C PHE A 174 2.14 11.76 -2.01
N GLY A 175 1.60 10.57 -2.30
CA GLY A 175 1.66 9.41 -1.40
C GLY A 175 0.74 9.48 -0.17
N TYR A 176 -0.16 10.47 -0.05
CA TYR A 176 -1.11 10.53 1.07
C TYR A 176 -2.44 11.24 0.74
N ALA A 177 -3.46 10.94 1.55
CA ALA A 177 -4.75 11.63 1.59
C ALA A 177 -5.30 11.62 3.02
N ARG A 178 -5.83 12.74 3.49
CA ARG A 178 -6.40 12.91 4.83
C ARG A 178 -7.93 12.94 4.78
N ALA A 179 -8.56 12.51 5.86
CA ALA A 179 -10.02 12.58 5.99
C ALA A 179 -10.51 14.04 6.00
N GLN A 180 -9.74 14.95 6.59
CA GLN A 180 -9.93 16.41 6.60
C GLN A 180 -8.55 17.09 6.55
N PRO A 181 -8.44 18.30 5.96
CA PRO A 181 -7.22 19.10 6.07
C PRO A 181 -6.92 19.47 7.53
N LYS A 182 -5.63 19.61 7.85
CA LYS A 182 -5.13 20.21 9.09
C LYS A 182 -4.85 21.71 8.91
N GLN A 183 -4.53 22.14 7.69
CA GLN A 183 -4.27 23.53 7.33
C GLN A 183 -5.11 23.92 6.13
N HIS A 184 -5.81 25.06 6.21
CA HIS A 184 -6.72 25.57 5.18
C HIS A 184 -6.10 26.79 4.48
N PHE A 185 -4.95 26.61 3.81
CA PHE A 185 -4.12 27.73 3.34
C PHE A 185 -4.88 28.80 2.54
N LEU A 186 -5.71 28.39 1.58
CA LEU A 186 -6.45 29.31 0.73
C LEU A 186 -7.56 30.06 1.50
N GLU A 187 -8.34 29.35 2.31
CA GLU A 187 -9.41 29.95 3.11
C GLU A 187 -8.84 30.92 4.15
N ASP A 188 -7.78 30.51 4.87
CA ASP A 188 -7.08 31.34 5.86
C ASP A 188 -6.48 32.60 5.22
N ALA A 189 -5.91 32.47 4.01
CA ALA A 189 -5.37 33.60 3.25
C ALA A 189 -6.49 34.56 2.80
N ILE A 190 -7.59 34.06 2.24
CA ILE A 190 -8.73 34.88 1.81
C ILE A 190 -9.35 35.60 3.01
N GLN A 191 -9.55 34.90 4.14
CA GLN A 191 -10.11 35.50 5.35
C GLN A 191 -9.22 36.63 5.87
N SER A 192 -7.91 36.39 5.97
CA SER A 192 -6.93 37.41 6.38
C SER A 192 -7.00 38.64 5.46
N LEU A 193 -7.10 38.44 4.15
CA LEU A 193 -7.16 39.51 3.15
C LEU A 193 -8.45 40.33 3.24
N LEU A 194 -9.59 39.67 3.48
CA LEU A 194 -10.89 40.35 3.69
C LEU A 194 -10.91 41.20 4.97
N GLU A 195 -10.13 40.83 5.97
CA GLU A 195 -9.89 41.62 7.19
C GLU A 195 -8.85 42.74 7.01
N GLY A 196 -8.28 42.89 5.80
CA GLY A 196 -7.23 43.86 5.50
C GLY A 196 -5.85 43.49 6.08
N GLN A 197 -5.66 42.23 6.46
CA GLN A 197 -4.40 41.69 6.99
C GLN A 197 -3.62 40.93 5.91
N ARG A 198 -2.33 40.70 6.18
CA ARG A 198 -1.51 39.82 5.35
C ARG A 198 -1.69 38.36 5.81
N PRO A 199 -1.82 37.39 4.90
CA PRO A 199 -1.81 35.98 5.26
C PRO A 199 -0.54 35.62 6.05
N SER A 200 -0.68 34.82 7.10
CA SER A 200 0.44 34.26 7.86
C SER A 200 1.32 33.35 6.99
N ILE A 201 0.67 32.58 6.10
CA ILE A 201 1.30 31.78 5.04
C ILE A 201 0.79 32.33 3.70
N ALA A 202 1.64 33.09 3.00
CA ALA A 202 1.30 33.67 1.71
C ALA A 202 1.80 32.84 0.51
N ALA A 203 2.68 31.86 0.75
CA ALA A 203 3.23 30.99 -0.28
C ALA A 203 3.52 29.57 0.23
N THR A 204 3.12 28.56 -0.55
CA THR A 204 3.44 27.14 -0.32
C THR A 204 3.75 26.46 -1.65
N ASP A 205 4.41 25.30 -1.64
CA ASP A 205 4.30 24.41 -2.80
C ASP A 205 2.89 23.78 -2.85
N ALA A 206 2.48 23.33 -4.04
CA ALA A 206 1.16 22.75 -4.28
C ALA A 206 1.30 21.37 -4.94
N PRO A 207 1.22 20.25 -4.18
CA PRO A 207 1.30 18.91 -4.75
C PRO A 207 0.21 18.69 -5.80
N GLY A 208 0.62 18.52 -7.06
CA GLY A 208 -0.27 18.45 -8.22
C GLY A 208 0.51 18.03 -9.45
N CYS A 209 -0.13 18.02 -10.61
CA CYS A 209 0.56 17.70 -11.84
C CYS A 209 1.41 18.87 -12.30
N ASP A 210 2.72 18.64 -12.49
CA ASP A 210 3.69 19.69 -12.82
C ASP A 210 3.37 20.35 -14.16
N LEU A 211 3.38 21.68 -14.18
CA LEU A 211 3.18 22.51 -15.36
C LEU A 211 4.55 22.98 -15.85
N SER A 212 5.27 22.09 -16.53
CA SER A 212 6.55 22.42 -17.13
C SER A 212 6.33 23.35 -18.33
N TYR A 213 6.79 24.60 -18.23
CA TYR A 213 6.88 25.52 -19.37
C TYR A 213 8.25 25.38 -20.01
N GLU A 214 8.33 25.38 -21.34
CA GLU A 214 9.58 25.21 -22.10
C GLU A 214 10.71 26.09 -21.53
N ALA A 215 11.70 25.45 -20.91
CA ALA A 215 13.00 26.03 -20.63
C ALA A 215 14.01 25.38 -21.56
N VAL A 216 14.39 26.09 -22.62
CA VAL A 216 15.38 25.66 -23.61
C VAL A 216 16.77 25.60 -22.97
N LYS A 217 17.43 24.43 -22.92
CA LYS A 217 18.90 24.30 -22.95
C LYS A 217 19.41 23.03 -23.64
N ASP A 218 20.58 23.24 -24.23
CA ASP A 218 21.38 22.52 -25.23
C ASP A 218 21.70 21.03 -25.04
N THR A 219 21.98 20.38 -26.17
CA THR A 219 21.96 18.93 -26.41
C THR A 219 23.31 18.21 -26.28
N ALA A 220 23.27 16.94 -25.87
CA ALA A 220 24.26 15.92 -26.25
C ALA A 220 23.56 14.56 -26.42
N VAL A 221 23.65 14.02 -27.66
CA VAL A 221 23.18 12.72 -28.18
C VAL A 221 21.93 12.16 -27.50
N MET A 222 20.77 12.57 -28.02
CA MET A 222 19.47 12.34 -27.42
C MET A 222 18.87 11.00 -27.82
N ALA A 223 18.43 10.24 -26.81
CA ALA A 223 17.33 9.30 -26.96
C ALA A 223 16.20 9.95 -27.79
N THR A 224 15.54 9.19 -28.65
CA THR A 224 14.37 9.70 -29.40
C THR A 224 13.11 8.96 -29.03
N TYR A 225 11.94 9.53 -29.34
CA TYR A 225 10.67 8.86 -29.03
C TYR A 225 10.58 7.47 -29.67
N HIS A 226 10.76 7.39 -30.99
CA HIS A 226 10.73 6.11 -31.71
C HIS A 226 11.98 5.24 -31.47
N GLY A 227 13.10 5.82 -31.03
CA GLY A 227 14.27 5.07 -30.55
C GLY A 227 14.02 4.49 -29.16
N GLU A 228 14.47 5.16 -28.11
CA GLU A 228 14.59 4.57 -26.79
C GLU A 228 13.30 4.73 -25.97
N ILE A 229 12.64 5.89 -26.05
CA ILE A 229 11.59 6.29 -25.11
C ILE A 229 10.33 5.44 -25.23
N SER A 230 9.84 5.19 -26.45
CA SER A 230 8.67 4.33 -26.66
C SER A 230 8.90 2.90 -26.17
N ARG A 231 10.15 2.40 -26.15
CA ARG A 231 10.48 1.09 -25.58
C ARG A 231 10.40 1.10 -24.06
N ILE A 232 10.96 2.14 -23.44
CA ILE A 232 10.92 2.35 -21.99
C ILE A 232 9.46 2.46 -21.52
N LEU A 233 8.66 3.32 -22.16
CA LEU A 233 7.25 3.51 -21.81
C LEU A 233 6.44 2.23 -22.00
N GLN A 234 6.64 1.48 -23.09
CA GLN A 234 5.95 0.21 -23.28
C GLN A 234 6.29 -0.77 -22.18
N ARG A 235 7.56 -0.97 -21.88
CA ARG A 235 7.99 -1.95 -20.90
C ARG A 235 7.56 -1.60 -19.48
N ASN A 236 7.55 -0.32 -19.12
CA ASN A 236 7.49 0.11 -17.72
C ASN A 236 6.22 0.89 -17.34
N CYS A 237 5.52 1.51 -18.30
CA CYS A 237 4.43 2.45 -18.03
C CYS A 237 3.09 2.02 -18.63
N ILE A 238 3.08 1.52 -19.87
CA ILE A 238 1.87 1.31 -20.69
C ILE A 238 0.98 0.16 -20.19
N GLU A 239 1.48 -0.74 -19.33
CA GLU A 239 0.61 -1.71 -18.63
C GLU A 239 -0.55 -0.99 -17.91
N CYS A 240 -0.23 0.12 -17.25
CA CYS A 240 -1.20 0.95 -16.53
C CYS A 240 -1.62 2.19 -17.33
N HIS A 241 -0.67 2.90 -17.94
CA HIS A 241 -0.87 4.17 -18.65
C HIS A 241 -1.19 3.95 -20.13
N ARG A 242 -2.38 3.41 -20.37
CA ARG A 242 -2.95 3.18 -21.71
C ARG A 242 -4.42 3.50 -21.69
N LYS A 243 -5.03 3.63 -22.87
CA LYS A 243 -6.49 3.76 -22.95
C LYS A 243 -7.17 2.56 -22.28
N GLY A 244 -8.07 2.84 -21.33
CA GLY A 244 -8.77 1.83 -20.52
C GLY A 244 -7.90 1.10 -19.47
N GLY A 245 -6.67 1.57 -19.25
CA GLY A 245 -5.84 1.11 -18.14
C GLY A 245 -6.17 1.82 -16.82
N ILE A 246 -5.54 1.39 -15.73
CA ILE A 246 -5.72 1.96 -14.38
C ILE A 246 -5.03 3.32 -14.21
N GLY A 247 -4.06 3.63 -15.08
CA GLY A 247 -3.35 4.90 -15.06
C GLY A 247 -4.32 6.06 -15.31
N PRO A 248 -4.14 7.21 -14.64
CA PRO A 248 -5.06 8.34 -14.76
C PRO A 248 -5.10 8.98 -16.14
N PHE A 249 -4.06 8.77 -16.96
CA PHE A 249 -3.94 9.22 -18.34
C PHE A 249 -3.11 8.21 -19.16
N PRO A 250 -3.34 8.11 -20.48
CA PRO A 250 -2.53 7.28 -21.37
C PRO A 250 -1.13 7.85 -21.57
N LEU A 251 -0.18 6.97 -21.93
CA LEU A 251 1.18 7.30 -22.38
C LEU A 251 1.56 6.46 -23.61
N ASP A 252 0.56 5.96 -24.34
CA ASP A 252 0.72 5.02 -25.47
C ASP A 252 0.91 5.71 -26.83
N THR A 253 0.91 7.05 -26.86
CA THR A 253 1.23 7.88 -28.04
C THR A 253 2.32 8.92 -27.75
N TYR A 254 2.91 9.51 -28.79
CA TYR A 254 3.93 10.57 -28.62
C TYR A 254 3.32 11.81 -27.97
N GLU A 255 2.14 12.22 -28.45
CA GLU A 255 1.43 13.39 -28.00
C GLU A 255 1.04 13.28 -26.52
N ASP A 256 0.60 12.10 -26.10
CA ASP A 256 0.28 11.84 -24.68
C ASP A 256 1.52 11.99 -23.79
N VAL A 257 2.68 11.54 -24.25
CA VAL A 257 3.92 11.59 -23.47
C VAL A 257 4.43 13.02 -23.37
N VAL A 258 4.42 13.77 -24.47
CA VAL A 258 4.80 15.19 -24.48
C VAL A 258 3.87 16.01 -23.57
N ALA A 259 2.56 15.77 -23.65
CA ALA A 259 1.57 16.47 -22.81
C ALA A 259 1.77 16.25 -21.30
N HIS A 260 2.45 15.16 -20.90
CA HIS A 260 2.70 14.80 -19.51
C HIS A 260 4.20 14.78 -19.13
N ALA A 261 5.08 15.36 -19.96
CA ALA A 261 6.53 15.29 -19.80
C ALA A 261 7.01 15.78 -18.42
N GLY A 262 6.48 16.90 -17.93
CA GLY A 262 6.81 17.44 -16.60
C GLY A 262 6.41 16.49 -15.45
N MET A 263 5.25 15.83 -15.55
CA MET A 263 4.85 14.83 -14.56
C MET A 263 5.77 13.61 -14.61
N ILE A 264 6.05 13.09 -15.80
CA ILE A 264 6.98 11.97 -16.01
C ILE A 264 8.33 12.30 -15.36
N GLN A 265 8.88 13.49 -15.64
CA GLN A 265 10.12 13.96 -15.04
C GLN A 265 10.06 13.90 -13.50
N THR A 266 9.00 14.43 -12.90
CA THR A 266 8.83 14.49 -11.45
C THR A 266 8.77 13.10 -10.83
N VAL A 267 7.91 12.20 -11.31
CA VAL A 267 7.72 10.88 -10.68
C VAL A 267 8.89 9.94 -10.91
N VAL A 268 9.56 10.04 -12.07
CA VAL A 268 10.76 9.26 -12.39
C VAL A 268 11.98 9.78 -11.62
N THR A 269 12.12 11.09 -11.45
CA THR A 269 13.18 11.68 -10.61
C THR A 269 13.01 11.24 -9.16
N ASN A 270 11.78 11.25 -8.65
CA ASN A 270 11.47 10.88 -7.27
C ASN A 270 11.38 9.36 -7.04
N LYS A 271 11.55 8.53 -8.08
CA LYS A 271 11.41 7.06 -8.02
C LYS A 271 10.07 6.59 -7.45
N THR A 272 9.01 7.39 -7.62
CA THR A 272 7.64 7.01 -7.24
C THR A 272 6.94 6.26 -8.36
N MET A 273 7.38 6.47 -9.61
CA MET A 273 6.93 5.73 -10.78
C MET A 273 8.12 5.31 -11.67
N PRO A 274 8.01 4.17 -12.36
CA PRO A 274 7.00 3.12 -12.15
C PRO A 274 7.11 2.55 -10.72
N PRO A 275 5.99 2.12 -10.10
CA PRO A 275 5.97 1.80 -8.68
C PRO A 275 6.70 0.49 -8.44
N TRP A 276 7.88 0.59 -7.84
CA TRP A 276 8.74 -0.52 -7.45
C TRP A 276 9.67 -0.07 -6.33
N PHE A 277 9.45 -0.61 -5.13
CA PHE A 277 10.10 -0.11 -3.91
C PHE A 277 11.05 -1.13 -3.28
N ALA A 278 11.27 -2.27 -3.95
CA ALA A 278 12.30 -3.22 -3.55
C ALA A 278 13.68 -2.62 -3.83
N GLU A 279 14.59 -2.71 -2.86
CA GLU A 279 15.97 -2.27 -3.03
C GLU A 279 16.71 -3.19 -4.04
N ASP A 280 17.43 -2.58 -4.99
CA ASP A 280 18.34 -3.30 -5.88
C ASP A 280 19.68 -3.53 -5.17
N SER A 281 20.12 -4.77 -5.07
CA SER A 281 21.40 -5.11 -4.43
C SER A 281 22.61 -4.54 -5.14
N LYS A 282 22.50 -4.18 -6.43
CA LYS A 282 23.62 -3.63 -7.21
C LYS A 282 23.93 -2.17 -6.89
N SER A 283 22.97 -1.38 -6.39
CA SER A 283 23.20 0.03 -6.07
C SER A 283 23.92 0.27 -4.76
N ASN A 284 23.98 -0.73 -3.87
CA ASN A 284 24.43 -0.51 -2.50
C ASN A 284 25.80 -1.14 -2.23
N LYS A 285 26.88 -0.34 -2.41
CA LYS A 285 28.27 -0.74 -2.14
C LYS A 285 28.55 -1.07 -0.65
N THR A 286 27.64 -0.75 0.26
CA THR A 286 27.74 -1.08 1.70
C THR A 286 26.93 -2.31 2.09
N SER A 287 26.16 -2.88 1.17
CA SER A 287 25.49 -4.17 1.41
C SER A 287 26.52 -5.29 1.31
N THR A 288 26.85 -5.92 2.44
CA THR A 288 27.72 -7.12 2.49
C THR A 288 27.01 -8.38 1.99
N THR A 289 25.86 -8.23 1.33
CA THR A 289 25.01 -9.34 0.93
C THR A 289 24.87 -9.37 -0.59
N ASN A 290 25.41 -10.43 -1.19
CA ASN A 290 25.38 -10.74 -2.64
C ASN A 290 23.96 -11.13 -3.08
N HIS A 291 22.96 -10.26 -2.91
CA HIS A 291 21.58 -10.62 -3.21
C HIS A 291 21.22 -10.34 -4.68
N GLN A 292 21.50 -11.22 -5.62
CA GLN A 292 20.94 -11.08 -6.98
C GLN A 292 19.42 -11.40 -6.96
N HIS A 293 18.58 -10.47 -6.50
CA HIS A 293 17.13 -10.63 -6.54
C HIS A 293 16.65 -10.44 -7.99
N ILE A 294 16.43 -11.53 -8.71
CA ILE A 294 15.82 -11.50 -10.04
C ILE A 294 14.30 -11.60 -9.83
N TRP A 295 13.62 -10.45 -9.82
CA TRP A 295 12.16 -10.39 -9.76
C TRP A 295 11.57 -10.57 -11.15
N GLY A 296 10.62 -11.50 -11.31
CA GLY A 296 10.00 -11.81 -12.59
C GLY A 296 9.02 -10.73 -13.06
N ASN A 297 8.57 -9.88 -12.13
CA ASN A 297 7.64 -8.78 -12.37
C ASN A 297 8.24 -7.41 -12.01
N ASP A 298 9.57 -7.29 -12.03
CA ASP A 298 10.25 -6.00 -11.86
C ASP A 298 9.83 -5.03 -12.96
N ARG A 299 9.27 -3.90 -12.56
CA ARG A 299 8.88 -2.82 -13.47
C ARG A 299 9.72 -1.56 -13.30
N SER A 300 10.76 -1.59 -12.47
CA SER A 300 11.64 -0.45 -12.26
C SER A 300 12.40 -0.07 -13.54
N LEU A 301 12.81 1.20 -13.61
CA LEU A 301 13.67 1.70 -14.68
C LEU A 301 15.13 1.37 -14.35
N THR A 302 15.90 0.94 -15.35
CA THR A 302 17.35 0.88 -15.22
C THR A 302 17.93 2.31 -15.09
N ALA A 303 19.17 2.43 -14.62
CA ALA A 303 19.82 3.73 -14.51
C ALA A 303 19.91 4.45 -15.87
N ASP A 304 20.22 3.69 -16.93
CA ASP A 304 20.33 4.22 -18.29
C ASP A 304 18.96 4.61 -18.85
N ASP A 305 17.95 3.72 -18.77
CA ASP A 305 16.58 4.02 -19.22
C ASP A 305 16.02 5.26 -18.51
N ARG A 306 16.27 5.38 -17.19
CA ARG A 306 15.87 6.55 -16.42
C ARG A 306 16.57 7.81 -16.91
N ASN A 307 17.87 7.75 -17.18
CA ASN A 307 18.63 8.91 -17.66
C ASN A 307 18.18 9.33 -19.05
N ASP A 308 17.95 8.37 -19.96
CA ASP A 308 17.45 8.61 -21.31
C ASP A 308 16.06 9.25 -21.28
N LEU A 309 15.15 8.71 -20.46
CA LEU A 309 13.81 9.26 -20.29
C LEU A 309 13.84 10.69 -19.72
N LEU A 310 14.63 10.93 -18.67
CA LEU A 310 14.76 12.24 -18.05
C LEU A 310 15.41 13.27 -18.99
N ALA A 311 16.45 12.87 -19.72
CA ALA A 311 17.10 13.74 -20.70
C ALA A 311 16.15 14.10 -21.84
N TRP A 312 15.38 13.14 -22.34
CA TRP A 312 14.42 13.37 -23.41
C TRP A 312 13.27 14.28 -22.97
N VAL A 313 12.65 14.06 -21.79
CA VAL A 313 11.55 14.93 -21.31
C VAL A 313 12.02 16.37 -21.02
N GLN A 314 13.30 16.58 -20.75
CA GLN A 314 13.92 17.89 -20.53
C GLN A 314 14.39 18.58 -21.83
N SER A 315 14.31 17.88 -22.96
CA SER A 315 14.72 18.38 -24.28
C SER A 315 13.53 18.86 -25.11
N ASP A 316 13.74 19.09 -26.41
CA ASP A 316 12.70 19.40 -27.41
C ASP A 316 11.90 18.15 -27.86
N HIS A 317 11.93 17.08 -27.07
CA HIS A 317 11.18 15.83 -27.29
C HIS A 317 11.39 15.23 -28.69
N PRO A 318 12.64 15.01 -29.15
CA PRO A 318 12.90 14.57 -30.52
C PRO A 318 12.13 13.28 -30.85
N LEU A 319 11.31 13.34 -31.92
CA LEU A 319 10.42 12.24 -32.32
C LEU A 319 11.21 11.01 -32.83
N GLY A 320 12.31 11.24 -33.55
CA GLY A 320 13.10 10.17 -34.18
C GLY A 320 12.42 9.55 -35.40
N ASN A 321 12.95 8.42 -35.88
CA ASN A 321 12.45 7.73 -37.07
C ASN A 321 11.46 6.62 -36.68
N LEU A 322 10.24 6.67 -37.22
CA LEU A 322 9.19 5.67 -36.96
C LEU A 322 9.62 4.22 -37.27
N ALA A 323 10.55 4.01 -38.21
CA ALA A 323 11.06 2.68 -38.51
C ALA A 323 11.82 2.03 -37.33
N ASP A 324 12.33 2.85 -36.41
CA ASP A 324 13.00 2.40 -35.21
C ASP A 324 12.02 2.06 -34.09
N ALA A 325 10.73 2.41 -34.21
CA ALA A 325 9.74 2.18 -33.16
C ALA A 325 9.55 0.68 -32.84
N PRO A 326 9.40 0.31 -31.56
CA PRO A 326 9.00 -1.04 -31.20
C PRO A 326 7.58 -1.32 -31.72
N LYS A 327 7.26 -2.61 -31.93
CA LYS A 327 5.88 -2.99 -32.21
C LYS A 327 4.98 -2.57 -31.04
N PRO A 328 3.84 -1.90 -31.30
CA PRO A 328 2.88 -1.55 -30.27
C PRO A 328 2.40 -2.78 -29.50
N MET A 329 2.39 -2.71 -28.17
CA MET A 329 1.76 -3.71 -27.34
C MET A 329 0.24 -3.64 -27.48
N THR A 330 -0.39 -4.80 -27.53
CA THR A 330 -1.85 -4.92 -27.58
C THR A 330 -2.35 -5.59 -26.32
N PHE A 331 -3.42 -5.04 -25.75
CA PHE A 331 -4.06 -5.59 -24.55
C PHE A 331 -5.44 -6.15 -24.92
N PRO A 332 -5.84 -7.30 -24.37
CA PRO A 332 -7.21 -7.77 -24.51
C PRO A 332 -8.22 -6.74 -24.00
N THR A 333 -9.35 -6.60 -24.70
CA THR A 333 -10.39 -5.61 -24.37
C THR A 333 -11.34 -6.06 -23.26
N ASP A 334 -11.41 -7.37 -22.97
CA ASP A 334 -12.32 -7.93 -21.95
C ASP A 334 -11.52 -8.55 -20.80
N TRP A 335 -10.92 -9.73 -20.98
CA TRP A 335 -10.13 -10.42 -19.95
C TRP A 335 -8.66 -10.59 -20.36
N GLN A 336 -7.74 -10.16 -19.50
CA GLN A 336 -6.30 -10.33 -19.69
C GLN A 336 -5.84 -11.78 -19.53
N ILE A 337 -6.58 -12.58 -18.76
CA ILE A 337 -6.28 -14.02 -18.61
C ILE A 337 -6.66 -14.86 -19.83
N GLY A 338 -7.41 -14.31 -20.78
CA GLY A 338 -8.13 -15.05 -21.82
C GLY A 338 -9.60 -15.26 -21.43
N LYS A 339 -10.37 -15.97 -22.26
CA LYS A 339 -11.80 -16.23 -21.97
C LYS A 339 -11.94 -17.04 -20.66
N PRO A 340 -12.59 -16.52 -19.61
CA PRO A 340 -12.79 -17.28 -18.37
C PRO A 340 -13.73 -18.46 -18.57
N ASP A 341 -13.50 -19.54 -17.83
CA ASP A 341 -14.41 -20.68 -17.74
C ASP A 341 -15.63 -20.37 -16.88
N ARG A 342 -15.43 -19.55 -15.84
CA ARG A 342 -16.49 -19.02 -14.96
C ARG A 342 -16.22 -17.58 -14.59
N VAL A 343 -17.32 -16.83 -14.49
CA VAL A 343 -17.36 -15.45 -14.02
C VAL A 343 -18.39 -15.35 -12.92
N TRP A 344 -18.05 -14.68 -11.83
CA TRP A 344 -18.97 -14.30 -10.77
C TRP A 344 -18.94 -12.78 -10.62
N GLU A 345 -20.10 -12.16 -10.52
CA GLU A 345 -20.27 -10.70 -10.48
C GLU A 345 -21.17 -10.32 -9.32
N PHE A 346 -20.97 -9.14 -8.78
CA PHE A 346 -21.86 -8.60 -7.75
C PHE A 346 -23.27 -8.47 -8.31
N SER A 347 -24.26 -8.95 -7.56
CA SER A 347 -25.66 -8.90 -8.01
C SER A 347 -26.19 -7.47 -8.12
N GLU A 348 -25.67 -6.56 -7.29
CA GLU A 348 -26.06 -5.16 -7.24
C GLU A 348 -24.79 -4.28 -7.20
N PRO A 349 -24.79 -3.11 -7.86
CA PRO A 349 -23.71 -2.15 -7.78
C PRO A 349 -23.62 -1.52 -6.39
N ILE A 350 -22.40 -1.27 -5.92
CA ILE A 350 -22.10 -0.60 -4.66
C ILE A 350 -21.96 0.90 -4.93
N PRO A 351 -22.75 1.77 -4.28
CA PRO A 351 -22.57 3.22 -4.40
C PRO A 351 -21.29 3.67 -3.70
N VAL A 352 -20.49 4.49 -4.38
CA VAL A 352 -19.27 5.11 -3.87
C VAL A 352 -19.44 6.62 -3.87
N GLN A 353 -19.29 7.23 -2.69
CA GLN A 353 -19.40 8.68 -2.51
C GLN A 353 -18.23 9.44 -3.18
N ALA A 354 -18.46 10.71 -3.50
CA ALA A 354 -17.44 11.57 -4.15
C ALA A 354 -16.28 11.95 -3.23
N THR A 355 -16.54 12.16 -1.93
CA THR A 355 -15.57 12.66 -0.94
C THR A 355 -15.71 11.90 0.38
N GLY A 356 -14.69 11.95 1.26
CA GLY A 356 -14.74 11.33 2.59
C GLY A 356 -14.19 9.91 2.64
N VAL A 357 -14.56 9.15 3.68
CA VAL A 357 -14.06 7.79 3.95
C VAL A 357 -15.20 6.78 3.81
N MET A 358 -14.94 5.68 3.10
CA MET A 358 -15.87 4.56 2.98
C MET A 358 -15.44 3.45 3.94
N PRO A 359 -16.35 2.90 4.78
CA PRO A 359 -16.04 1.68 5.52
C PRO A 359 -15.87 0.51 4.55
N TYR A 360 -15.04 -0.46 4.93
CA TYR A 360 -14.89 -1.72 4.19
C TYR A 360 -16.24 -2.37 3.89
N GLN A 361 -16.46 -2.72 2.63
CA GLN A 361 -17.67 -3.43 2.19
C GLN A 361 -17.37 -4.91 2.08
N TYR A 362 -18.27 -5.74 2.62
CA TYR A 362 -18.15 -7.19 2.55
C TYR A 362 -19.26 -7.77 1.69
N ILE A 363 -18.90 -8.35 0.54
CA ILE A 363 -19.84 -8.99 -0.38
C ILE A 363 -19.59 -10.49 -0.40
N THR A 364 -20.66 -11.28 -0.26
CA THR A 364 -20.57 -12.74 -0.34
C THR A 364 -21.21 -13.22 -1.64
N ILE A 365 -20.46 -13.98 -2.43
CA ILE A 365 -20.98 -14.64 -3.64
C ILE A 365 -20.91 -16.15 -3.46
N ASP A 366 -22.00 -16.85 -3.77
CA ASP A 366 -22.01 -18.31 -3.83
C ASP A 366 -21.38 -18.78 -5.15
N THR A 367 -20.37 -19.64 -5.08
CA THR A 367 -19.75 -20.16 -6.30
C THR A 367 -20.64 -21.17 -7.02
N THR A 368 -21.58 -21.80 -6.30
CA THR A 368 -22.47 -22.89 -6.77
C THR A 368 -21.72 -24.06 -7.43
N LEU A 369 -20.45 -24.26 -7.06
CA LEU A 369 -19.62 -25.31 -7.65
C LEU A 369 -20.07 -26.70 -7.21
N ASP A 370 -20.38 -27.54 -8.20
CA ASP A 370 -20.78 -28.95 -8.00
C ASP A 370 -19.59 -29.87 -7.65
N GLU A 371 -18.36 -29.44 -7.93
CA GLU A 371 -17.12 -30.13 -7.61
C GLU A 371 -15.98 -29.14 -7.36
N SER A 372 -14.93 -29.59 -6.66
CA SER A 372 -13.72 -28.78 -6.46
C SER A 372 -13.00 -28.57 -7.78
N LYS A 373 -12.42 -27.39 -7.97
CA LYS A 373 -11.68 -27.02 -9.18
C LYS A 373 -10.27 -26.56 -8.86
N TRP A 374 -9.37 -26.80 -9.79
CA TRP A 374 -8.01 -26.26 -9.81
C TRP A 374 -8.00 -25.03 -10.71
N VAL A 375 -7.63 -23.88 -10.17
CA VAL A 375 -7.68 -22.59 -10.86
C VAL A 375 -6.27 -22.14 -11.22
N GLN A 376 -5.99 -22.04 -12.52
CA GLN A 376 -4.67 -21.65 -13.05
C GLN A 376 -4.54 -20.15 -13.26
N ALA A 377 -5.64 -19.47 -13.59
CA ALA A 377 -5.64 -18.01 -13.72
C ALA A 377 -6.88 -17.40 -13.06
N ILE A 378 -6.69 -16.24 -12.44
CA ILE A 378 -7.73 -15.44 -11.79
C ILE A 378 -7.54 -13.99 -12.23
N GLU A 379 -8.63 -13.32 -12.56
CA GLU A 379 -8.65 -11.88 -12.81
C GLU A 379 -9.83 -11.25 -12.08
N ILE A 380 -9.56 -10.15 -11.38
CA ILE A 380 -10.59 -9.38 -10.67
C ILE A 380 -10.74 -8.04 -11.40
N GLN A 381 -11.96 -7.69 -11.76
CA GLN A 381 -12.28 -6.49 -12.52
C GLN A 381 -13.36 -5.68 -11.79
N PRO A 382 -12.98 -4.59 -11.11
CA PRO A 382 -13.91 -3.57 -10.70
C PRO A 382 -14.51 -2.85 -11.93
N SER A 383 -15.76 -2.43 -11.85
CA SER A 383 -16.38 -1.63 -12.92
C SER A 383 -15.95 -0.17 -12.85
N SER A 384 -15.57 0.30 -11.65
CA SER A 384 -15.06 1.65 -11.38
C SER A 384 -13.67 1.56 -10.72
N PRO A 385 -12.65 1.07 -11.45
CA PRO A 385 -11.34 0.78 -10.88
C PRO A 385 -10.63 2.02 -10.31
N GLU A 386 -11.02 3.23 -10.73
CA GLU A 386 -10.52 4.52 -10.25
C GLU A 386 -10.92 4.87 -8.80
N VAL A 387 -11.84 4.13 -8.19
CA VAL A 387 -12.21 4.26 -6.77
C VAL A 387 -11.91 3.02 -5.93
N VAL A 388 -11.45 1.91 -6.53
CA VAL A 388 -11.14 0.66 -5.82
C VAL A 388 -9.67 0.60 -5.47
N HIS A 389 -9.34 0.70 -4.18
CA HIS A 389 -7.96 0.67 -3.70
C HIS A 389 -7.42 -0.75 -3.55
N HIS A 390 -8.22 -1.70 -3.05
CA HIS A 390 -7.90 -3.12 -3.14
C HIS A 390 -9.14 -3.98 -2.97
N VAL A 391 -9.04 -5.23 -3.42
CA VAL A 391 -10.00 -6.31 -3.17
C VAL A 391 -9.26 -7.48 -2.56
N ILE A 392 -9.80 -8.04 -1.47
CA ILE A 392 -9.33 -9.30 -0.91
C ILE A 392 -10.46 -10.31 -1.05
N ILE A 393 -10.20 -11.43 -1.72
CA ILE A 393 -11.14 -12.56 -1.81
C ILE A 393 -10.68 -13.62 -0.84
N THR A 394 -11.54 -13.99 0.09
CA THR A 394 -11.36 -15.16 0.95
C THR A 394 -12.40 -16.23 0.67
N LEU A 395 -12.07 -17.49 1.00
CA LEU A 395 -13.01 -18.60 0.83
C LEU A 395 -13.71 -18.94 2.14
N GLN A 396 -15.04 -19.02 2.08
CA GLN A 396 -15.82 -19.74 3.07
C GLN A 396 -16.16 -21.13 2.53
N ILE A 397 -15.54 -22.16 3.11
CA ILE A 397 -15.68 -23.55 2.66
C ILE A 397 -16.74 -24.27 3.49
N PRO A 398 -17.73 -24.95 2.87
CA PRO A 398 -18.74 -25.72 3.59
C PRO A 398 -18.12 -26.79 4.50
N GLY A 399 -18.72 -26.99 5.68
CA GLY A 399 -18.24 -27.98 6.66
C GLY A 399 -17.00 -27.56 7.44
N GLN A 400 -16.33 -26.47 7.07
CA GLN A 400 -15.32 -25.85 7.93
C GLN A 400 -16.00 -24.89 8.92
N GLY A 401 -15.53 -24.89 10.17
CA GLY A 401 -15.98 -23.95 11.19
C GLY A 401 -15.73 -22.50 10.77
N LYS A 402 -16.43 -21.54 11.39
CA LYS A 402 -16.14 -20.12 11.16
C LYS A 402 -14.70 -19.83 11.62
N LYS A 403 -13.82 -19.50 10.68
CA LYS A 403 -12.50 -18.93 10.98
C LYS A 403 -12.66 -17.64 11.78
N SER A 404 -11.81 -17.43 12.77
CA SER A 404 -11.64 -16.13 13.44
C SER A 404 -11.17 -15.06 12.44
N ALA A 405 -11.26 -13.78 12.82
CA ALA A 405 -10.75 -12.69 11.99
C ALA A 405 -9.26 -12.87 11.66
N ALA A 406 -8.45 -13.23 12.66
CA ALA A 406 -7.01 -13.49 12.49
C ALA A 406 -6.74 -14.66 11.52
N GLU A 407 -7.45 -15.79 11.64
CA GLU A 407 -7.28 -16.92 10.72
C GLU A 407 -7.70 -16.60 9.28
N ARG A 408 -8.62 -15.64 9.08
CA ARG A 408 -8.96 -15.17 7.73
C ARG A 408 -7.89 -14.24 7.16
N GLU A 409 -7.22 -13.45 8.00
CA GLU A 409 -6.15 -12.57 7.54
C GLU A 409 -4.86 -13.35 7.25
N GLU A 410 -4.54 -14.37 8.06
CA GLU A 410 -3.36 -15.22 7.85
C GLU A 410 -3.54 -16.28 6.75
N ASP A 411 -4.67 -16.99 6.73
CA ASP A 411 -4.89 -18.16 5.84
C ASP A 411 -6.05 -17.96 4.86
N GLY A 412 -6.61 -16.76 4.78
CA GLY A 412 -7.83 -16.51 4.00
C GLY A 412 -7.58 -15.92 2.62
N LEU A 413 -6.44 -15.28 2.35
CA LEU A 413 -6.19 -14.66 1.04
C LEU A 413 -6.19 -15.72 -0.07
N TRP A 414 -7.27 -15.74 -0.85
CA TRP A 414 -7.45 -16.64 -1.98
C TRP A 414 -7.02 -15.99 -3.30
N ALA A 415 -7.42 -14.75 -3.51
CA ALA A 415 -6.99 -13.87 -4.60
C ALA A 415 -7.12 -12.41 -4.15
N GLY A 416 -6.45 -11.49 -4.84
CA GLY A 416 -6.56 -10.08 -4.52
C GLY A 416 -6.40 -9.16 -5.73
N TYR A 417 -6.87 -7.93 -5.60
CA TYR A 417 -6.68 -6.87 -6.57
C TYR A 417 -6.01 -5.70 -5.84
N VAL A 418 -5.00 -5.13 -6.48
CA VAL A 418 -4.44 -3.82 -6.15
C VAL A 418 -4.21 -3.05 -7.46
N PRO A 419 -4.19 -1.71 -7.46
CA PRO A 419 -3.82 -0.93 -8.63
C PRO A 419 -2.51 -1.43 -9.24
N GLY A 420 -2.55 -1.76 -10.54
CA GLY A 420 -1.42 -2.34 -11.27
C GLY A 420 -1.23 -3.85 -11.12
N GLN A 421 -2.11 -4.56 -10.41
CA GLN A 421 -2.12 -6.03 -10.33
C GLN A 421 -3.55 -6.57 -10.12
N SER A 422 -4.22 -6.88 -11.23
CA SER A 422 -5.54 -7.53 -11.26
C SER A 422 -5.49 -9.02 -11.60
N VAL A 423 -4.36 -9.50 -12.13
CA VAL A 423 -4.20 -10.84 -12.69
C VAL A 423 -3.29 -11.71 -11.82
N TRP A 424 -3.77 -12.91 -11.50
CA TRP A 424 -3.01 -13.97 -10.86
C TRP A 424 -2.98 -15.16 -11.81
N LYS A 425 -1.91 -15.28 -12.59
CA LYS A 425 -1.74 -16.34 -13.59
C LYS A 425 -0.53 -17.19 -13.24
N TYR A 426 -0.76 -18.50 -13.18
CA TYR A 426 0.26 -19.49 -12.84
C TYR A 426 0.73 -20.27 -14.08
N PRO A 427 2.00 -20.71 -14.14
CA PRO A 427 2.48 -21.56 -15.23
C PRO A 427 1.75 -22.91 -15.25
N LYS A 428 1.87 -23.66 -16.36
CA LYS A 428 1.31 -25.02 -16.45
C LYS A 428 1.85 -25.87 -15.28
N GLY A 429 0.99 -26.69 -14.68
CA GLY A 429 1.32 -27.52 -13.52
C GLY A 429 1.08 -26.84 -12.16
N PHE A 430 0.81 -25.53 -12.12
CA PHE A 430 0.56 -24.79 -10.88
C PHE A 430 -0.89 -24.29 -10.84
N ALA A 431 -1.56 -24.46 -9.70
CA ALA A 431 -2.93 -23.97 -9.54
C ALA A 431 -3.30 -23.67 -8.08
N ARG A 432 -4.31 -22.82 -7.92
CA ARG A 432 -5.00 -22.58 -6.64
C ARG A 432 -6.15 -23.56 -6.50
N HIS A 433 -6.38 -24.06 -5.29
CA HIS A 433 -7.53 -24.91 -5.02
C HIS A 433 -8.78 -24.05 -4.79
N LEU A 434 -9.89 -24.41 -5.45
CA LEU A 434 -11.23 -23.86 -5.21
C LEU A 434 -12.18 -25.00 -4.82
N PRO A 435 -12.42 -25.22 -3.52
CA PRO A 435 -13.23 -26.34 -3.05
C PRO A 435 -14.70 -26.25 -3.47
N LYS A 436 -15.34 -27.40 -3.67
CA LYS A 436 -16.78 -27.55 -3.91
C LYS A 436 -17.62 -26.74 -2.92
N GLY A 437 -18.65 -26.05 -3.43
CA GLY A 437 -19.62 -25.30 -2.64
C GLY A 437 -19.06 -24.11 -1.86
N SER A 438 -17.82 -23.69 -2.13
CA SER A 438 -17.23 -22.52 -1.48
C SER A 438 -18.03 -21.26 -1.77
N ARG A 439 -18.01 -20.30 -0.85
CA ARG A 439 -18.47 -18.93 -1.10
C ARG A 439 -17.27 -17.99 -1.10
N PHE A 440 -17.25 -17.06 -2.04
CA PHE A 440 -16.32 -15.95 -2.00
C PHE A 440 -16.81 -14.92 -1.00
N ILE A 441 -15.90 -14.45 -0.14
CA ILE A 441 -16.10 -13.26 0.68
C ILE A 441 -15.13 -12.21 0.14
N PHE A 442 -15.67 -11.22 -0.54
CA PHE A 442 -14.97 -10.04 -1.01
C PHE A 442 -14.91 -9.02 0.12
N GLN A 443 -13.71 -8.58 0.46
CA GLN A 443 -13.46 -7.40 1.28
C GLN A 443 -13.00 -6.28 0.34
N MET A 444 -13.86 -5.27 0.17
CA MET A 444 -13.64 -4.14 -0.73
C MET A 444 -13.18 -2.92 0.05
N HIS A 445 -12.08 -2.31 -0.40
CA HIS A 445 -11.62 -1.02 0.10
C HIS A 445 -11.75 0.05 -1.00
N TYR A 446 -12.61 1.04 -0.77
CA TYR A 446 -12.85 2.15 -1.70
C TYR A 446 -12.16 3.42 -1.22
N THR A 447 -11.58 4.18 -2.15
CA THR A 447 -11.04 5.51 -1.91
C THR A 447 -11.77 6.51 -2.82
N PRO A 448 -12.70 7.32 -2.29
CA PRO A 448 -13.34 8.41 -3.05
C PRO A 448 -12.32 9.30 -3.77
N ASN A 449 -12.65 9.71 -5.00
CA ASN A 449 -11.72 10.40 -5.90
C ASN A 449 -12.21 11.77 -6.40
N GLY A 450 -13.29 12.29 -5.83
CA GLY A 450 -13.93 13.54 -6.22
C GLY A 450 -15.21 13.39 -7.05
N THR A 451 -15.51 12.19 -7.55
CA THR A 451 -16.72 11.91 -8.33
C THR A 451 -17.50 10.75 -7.72
N ALA A 452 -18.80 10.95 -7.46
CA ALA A 452 -19.66 9.87 -7.00
C ALA A 452 -19.89 8.87 -8.15
N THR A 453 -19.74 7.60 -7.87
CA THR A 453 -19.85 6.52 -8.88
C THR A 453 -20.45 5.26 -8.25
N THR A 454 -20.53 4.19 -9.02
CA THR A 454 -20.94 2.87 -8.53
C THR A 454 -19.94 1.82 -8.99
N ASP A 455 -19.65 0.83 -8.16
CA ASP A 455 -18.81 -0.31 -8.54
C ASP A 455 -19.58 -1.63 -8.52
N GLN A 456 -19.46 -2.41 -9.60
CA GLN A 456 -19.98 -3.75 -9.73
C GLN A 456 -18.84 -4.69 -10.11
N THR A 457 -18.02 -5.03 -9.11
CA THR A 457 -16.86 -5.90 -9.30
C THR A 457 -17.27 -7.31 -9.75
N ARG A 458 -16.48 -7.88 -10.67
CA ARG A 458 -16.55 -9.27 -11.12
C ARG A 458 -15.20 -9.99 -11.00
N VAL A 459 -15.23 -11.30 -10.86
CA VAL A 459 -14.06 -12.19 -10.86
C VAL A 459 -14.21 -13.27 -11.92
N GLY A 460 -13.20 -13.40 -12.77
CA GLY A 460 -13.10 -14.44 -13.80
C GLY A 460 -12.00 -15.44 -13.44
N VAL A 461 -12.23 -16.72 -13.73
CA VAL A 461 -11.24 -17.79 -13.52
C VAL A 461 -11.08 -18.66 -14.75
N ILE A 462 -9.85 -19.15 -14.96
CA ILE A 462 -9.54 -20.24 -15.90
C ILE A 462 -9.08 -21.45 -15.08
N TYR A 463 -9.72 -22.59 -15.32
CA TYR A 463 -9.36 -23.85 -14.70
C TYR A 463 -8.12 -24.45 -15.33
N ALA A 464 -7.39 -25.24 -14.56
CA ALA A 464 -6.30 -26.04 -15.10
C ALA A 464 -6.86 -27.18 -15.95
N ASP A 465 -6.34 -27.35 -17.17
CA ASP A 465 -6.74 -28.43 -18.09
C ASP A 465 -6.40 -29.83 -17.56
N GLU A 466 -5.33 -29.92 -16.77
CA GLU A 466 -4.81 -31.13 -16.15
C GLU A 466 -4.78 -30.94 -14.63
N HIS A 467 -4.78 -32.05 -13.88
CA HIS A 467 -4.53 -31.98 -12.45
C HIS A 467 -3.15 -31.33 -12.22
N PRO A 468 -3.04 -30.31 -11.36
CA PRO A 468 -1.77 -29.62 -11.16
C PRO A 468 -0.73 -30.56 -10.55
N GLU A 469 0.53 -30.22 -10.75
CA GLU A 469 1.69 -30.82 -10.07
C GLU A 469 1.90 -30.14 -8.71
N HIS A 470 1.59 -28.83 -8.63
CA HIS A 470 1.83 -27.99 -7.46
C HIS A 470 0.61 -27.15 -7.11
N GLU A 471 0.15 -27.27 -5.86
CA GLU A 471 -0.83 -26.36 -5.29
C GLU A 471 -0.15 -25.10 -4.77
N VAL A 472 -0.56 -23.95 -5.29
CA VAL A 472 -0.09 -22.65 -4.80
C VAL A 472 -0.89 -22.24 -3.56
N ARG A 473 -0.19 -21.87 -2.50
CA ARG A 473 -0.72 -21.46 -1.19
C ARG A 473 -0.19 -20.10 -0.81
N ILE A 474 -0.91 -19.42 0.07
CA ILE A 474 -0.49 -18.16 0.66
C ILE A 474 -0.60 -18.28 2.17
N LYS A 475 0.43 -17.81 2.89
CA LYS A 475 0.41 -17.70 4.35
C LYS A 475 0.80 -16.28 4.74
N GLY A 476 -0.02 -15.64 5.56
CA GLY A 476 0.28 -14.37 6.19
C GLY A 476 1.09 -14.58 7.48
N LEU A 477 2.19 -13.84 7.61
CA LEU A 477 2.91 -13.64 8.86
C LEU A 477 2.33 -12.37 9.50
N SER A 478 1.65 -12.50 10.63
CA SER A 478 0.98 -11.38 11.28
C SER A 478 1.32 -11.25 12.75
N ASN A 479 1.20 -10.02 13.27
CA ASN A 479 1.26 -9.73 14.69
C ASN A 479 0.06 -8.85 15.07
N HIS A 480 -0.95 -9.46 15.69
CA HIS A 480 -2.17 -8.77 16.10
C HIS A 480 -2.02 -8.02 17.45
N HIS A 481 -0.83 -8.07 18.06
CA HIS A 481 -0.54 -7.45 19.36
C HIS A 481 0.32 -6.18 19.22
N ILE A 482 0.53 -5.69 18.00
CA ILE A 482 1.31 -4.47 17.78
C ILE A 482 0.79 -3.31 18.63
N ARG A 483 1.74 -2.51 19.11
CA ARG A 483 1.43 -1.32 19.89
C ARG A 483 2.45 -0.24 19.55
N ILE A 484 2.07 0.61 18.60
CA ILE A 484 2.92 1.68 18.07
C ILE A 484 2.73 2.92 18.94
N PRO A 485 3.74 3.35 19.71
CA PRO A 485 3.63 4.52 20.59
C PRO A 485 3.37 5.82 19.80
N PRO A 486 2.82 6.87 20.43
CA PRO A 486 2.67 8.17 19.78
C PRO A 486 4.02 8.85 19.53
N GLY A 487 4.10 9.63 18.45
CA GLY A 487 5.24 10.52 18.15
C GLY A 487 6.51 9.84 17.60
N VAL A 488 6.55 8.51 17.47
CA VAL A 488 7.75 7.77 17.04
C VAL A 488 7.84 7.65 15.52
N GLN A 489 9.03 7.86 14.96
CA GLN A 489 9.25 7.83 13.49
C GLN A 489 9.57 6.44 12.92
N HIS A 490 10.17 5.56 13.72
CA HIS A 490 10.69 4.27 13.27
C HIS A 490 10.41 3.14 14.26
N HIS A 491 9.13 2.92 14.58
CA HIS A 491 8.73 1.83 15.48
C HIS A 491 8.79 0.49 14.76
N ARG A 492 9.58 -0.45 15.28
CA ARG A 492 9.79 -1.77 14.69
C ARG A 492 8.86 -2.80 15.33
N GLU A 493 8.19 -3.59 14.50
CA GLU A 493 7.43 -4.77 14.89
C GLU A 493 7.76 -5.92 13.94
N GLU A 494 7.51 -7.15 14.37
CA GLU A 494 7.80 -8.33 13.55
C GLU A 494 6.76 -9.44 13.73
N ALA A 495 6.71 -10.33 12.75
CA ALA A 495 6.05 -11.63 12.81
C ALA A 495 6.94 -12.67 12.12
N SER A 496 6.95 -13.90 12.63
CA SER A 496 7.81 -14.96 12.11
C SER A 496 7.08 -16.28 11.97
N LEU A 497 7.48 -17.06 10.97
CA LEU A 497 7.01 -18.41 10.72
C LEU A 497 8.22 -19.35 10.67
N LYS A 498 8.29 -20.29 11.62
CA LYS A 498 9.21 -21.43 11.52
C LYS A 498 8.61 -22.47 10.57
N LEU A 499 9.34 -22.80 9.51
CA LEU A 499 8.88 -23.72 8.48
C LEU A 499 8.69 -25.13 9.05
N PRO A 500 7.47 -25.68 8.98
CA PRO A 500 7.18 -27.02 9.50
C PRO A 500 7.62 -28.14 8.55
N VAL A 501 7.85 -27.80 7.28
CA VAL A 501 8.31 -28.65 6.18
C VAL A 501 9.04 -27.77 5.18
N ASP A 502 9.79 -28.38 4.27
CA ASP A 502 10.35 -27.69 3.11
C ASP A 502 9.24 -26.96 2.33
N ALA A 503 9.53 -25.73 1.89
CA ALA A 503 8.61 -24.90 1.16
C ALA A 503 9.34 -24.13 0.05
N THR A 504 8.77 -24.15 -1.14
CA THR A 504 9.27 -23.35 -2.27
C THR A 504 8.46 -22.07 -2.38
N VAL A 505 9.11 -20.94 -2.11
CA VAL A 505 8.52 -19.60 -2.12
C VAL A 505 8.54 -19.04 -3.54
N LEU A 506 7.37 -18.56 -3.96
CA LEU A 506 7.10 -17.94 -5.27
C LEU A 506 7.17 -16.41 -5.20
N GLY A 507 6.81 -15.80 -4.07
CA GLY A 507 6.84 -14.36 -3.91
C GLY A 507 6.31 -13.86 -2.57
N PHE A 508 6.37 -12.54 -2.39
CA PHE A 508 5.98 -11.84 -1.17
C PHE A 508 4.99 -10.72 -1.45
N LEU A 509 4.02 -10.52 -0.58
CA LEU A 509 3.03 -9.45 -0.66
C LEU A 509 2.94 -8.77 0.73
N PRO A 510 3.76 -7.75 1.01
CA PRO A 510 3.70 -7.01 2.27
C PRO A 510 2.45 -6.13 2.33
N HIS A 511 1.85 -6.04 3.52
CA HIS A 511 0.67 -5.24 3.77
C HIS A 511 0.75 -4.56 5.15
N MET A 512 0.68 -3.23 5.11
CA MET A 512 0.59 -2.29 6.24
C MET A 512 -0.31 -1.13 5.80
N HIS A 513 -0.86 -0.34 6.74
CA HIS A 513 -1.67 0.84 6.47
C HIS A 513 -0.84 2.14 6.41
N LEU A 514 -1.42 3.27 6.83
CA LEU A 514 -0.89 4.63 6.63
C LEU A 514 0.40 4.91 7.39
N ARG A 515 0.78 4.12 8.39
CA ARG A 515 2.00 4.36 9.18
C ARG A 515 3.14 3.46 8.75
N GLY A 516 2.86 2.37 8.03
CA GLY A 516 3.89 1.58 7.37
C GLY A 516 4.83 2.48 6.55
N SER A 517 6.13 2.41 6.84
CA SER A 517 7.16 3.23 6.22
C SER A 517 8.28 2.39 5.58
N ALA A 518 8.56 1.22 6.12
CA ALA A 518 9.48 0.24 5.53
C ALA A 518 9.09 -1.18 5.94
N CYS A 519 9.51 -2.17 5.17
CA CYS A 519 9.40 -3.56 5.59
C CYS A 519 10.48 -4.45 4.97
N ARG A 520 10.69 -5.61 5.59
CA ARG A 520 11.71 -6.57 5.19
C ARG A 520 11.27 -8.00 5.45
N TYR A 521 11.58 -8.90 4.53
CA TYR A 521 11.54 -10.34 4.73
C TYR A 521 12.95 -10.87 4.88
N GLU A 522 13.15 -11.73 5.87
CA GLU A 522 14.44 -12.38 6.14
C GLU A 522 14.20 -13.87 6.39
N VAL A 523 15.19 -14.71 6.09
CA VAL A 523 15.22 -16.09 6.55
C VAL A 523 16.41 -16.27 7.49
N THR A 524 16.17 -16.95 8.60
CA THR A 524 17.22 -17.46 9.48
C THR A 524 17.21 -18.98 9.37
N ASN A 525 18.30 -19.54 8.85
CA ASN A 525 18.41 -20.98 8.68
C ASN A 525 18.64 -21.69 10.03
N THR A 526 18.62 -23.02 10.02
CA THR A 526 18.85 -23.85 11.23
C THR A 526 20.25 -23.68 11.86
N THR A 527 21.24 -23.17 11.13
CA THR A 527 22.58 -22.84 11.66
C THR A 527 22.69 -21.43 12.23
N GLY A 528 21.62 -20.62 12.15
CA GLY A 528 21.58 -19.24 12.61
C GLY A 528 22.09 -18.22 11.59
N THR A 529 22.37 -18.62 10.35
CA THR A 529 22.72 -17.71 9.25
C THR A 529 21.47 -17.00 8.78
N GLN A 530 21.52 -15.67 8.77
CA GLN A 530 20.44 -14.81 8.30
C GLN A 530 20.70 -14.34 6.87
N GLU A 531 19.65 -14.29 6.05
CA GLU A 531 19.65 -13.76 4.70
C GLU A 531 18.42 -12.87 4.50
N VAL A 532 18.57 -11.76 3.78
CA VAL A 532 17.44 -10.90 3.41
C VAL A 532 16.81 -11.43 2.12
N LEU A 533 15.49 -11.63 2.14
CA LEU A 533 14.72 -12.13 0.99
C LEU A 533 14.10 -11.01 0.16
N LEU A 534 13.67 -9.94 0.82
CA LEU A 534 13.09 -8.74 0.22
C LEU A 534 13.29 -7.58 1.19
N ASP A 535 13.77 -6.44 0.71
CA ASP A 535 13.89 -5.20 1.49
C ASP A 535 13.17 -4.07 0.77
N ILE A 536 12.27 -3.38 1.49
CA ILE A 536 11.47 -2.26 0.98
C ILE A 536 11.70 -1.08 1.94
N PRO A 537 12.68 -0.22 1.66
CA PRO A 537 13.04 0.88 2.55
C PRO A 537 12.03 2.03 2.52
N ASN A 538 11.23 2.14 1.46
CA ASN A 538 10.20 3.16 1.30
C ASN A 538 8.87 2.50 0.92
N TYR A 539 8.18 1.95 1.91
CA TYR A 539 6.86 1.37 1.69
C TYR A 539 5.81 2.47 1.48
N ASP A 540 4.96 2.30 0.47
CA ASP A 540 3.80 3.16 0.23
C ASP A 540 2.51 2.31 0.28
N PHE A 541 1.60 2.69 1.18
CA PHE A 541 0.28 2.08 1.34
C PHE A 541 -0.51 2.01 0.04
N ASN A 542 -0.34 2.99 -0.84
CA ASN A 542 -1.03 3.05 -2.13
C ASN A 542 -0.57 1.94 -3.10
N TRP A 543 0.57 1.30 -2.81
CA TRP A 543 1.23 0.32 -3.67
C TRP A 543 1.56 -0.98 -2.92
N GLN A 544 0.54 -1.80 -2.70
CA GLN A 544 0.64 -3.11 -2.04
C GLN A 544 1.01 -4.20 -3.05
N LEU A 545 2.20 -4.09 -3.63
CA LEU A 545 2.64 -4.90 -4.77
C LEU A 545 3.00 -6.34 -4.36
N LEU A 546 2.70 -7.31 -5.23
CA LEU A 546 3.33 -8.63 -5.17
C LEU A 546 4.74 -8.55 -5.75
N TYR A 547 5.72 -9.10 -5.04
CA TYR A 547 7.10 -9.24 -5.47
C TYR A 547 7.34 -10.71 -5.80
N ARG A 548 7.32 -11.07 -7.09
CA ARG A 548 7.39 -12.46 -7.55
C ARG A 548 8.81 -12.79 -8.00
N TYR A 549 9.35 -13.89 -7.48
CA TYR A 549 10.63 -14.39 -7.95
C TYR A 549 10.54 -14.81 -9.42
N ALA A 550 11.55 -14.47 -10.21
CA ALA A 550 11.71 -15.05 -11.54
C ALA A 550 12.02 -16.55 -11.43
N GLU A 551 12.83 -16.92 -10.43
CA GLU A 551 13.17 -18.29 -10.09
C GLU A 551 12.77 -18.57 -8.63
N PRO A 552 11.72 -19.38 -8.39
CA PRO A 552 11.29 -19.75 -7.05
C PRO A 552 12.43 -20.34 -6.19
N ARG A 553 12.40 -20.02 -4.89
CA ARG A 553 13.44 -20.45 -3.94
C ARG A 553 12.90 -21.43 -2.92
N THR A 554 13.63 -22.51 -2.69
CA THR A 554 13.26 -23.51 -1.68
C THR A 554 13.97 -23.23 -0.36
N PHE A 555 13.20 -23.24 0.72
CA PHE A 555 13.67 -23.15 2.10
C PHE A 555 13.29 -24.42 2.84
N HIS A 556 14.04 -24.75 3.89
CA HIS A 556 13.99 -26.07 4.49
C HIS A 556 13.21 -26.08 5.81
N GLU A 557 12.72 -27.24 6.19
CA GLU A 557 12.15 -27.48 7.52
C GLU A 557 13.07 -26.93 8.61
N GLY A 558 12.49 -26.15 9.53
CA GLY A 558 13.20 -25.56 10.65
C GLY A 558 13.78 -24.18 10.39
N ASP A 559 13.92 -23.74 9.14
CA ASP A 559 14.23 -22.35 8.81
C ASP A 559 13.11 -21.43 9.32
N THR A 560 13.44 -20.19 9.65
CA THR A 560 12.47 -19.20 10.14
C THR A 560 12.41 -18.02 9.19
N ILE A 561 11.26 -17.82 8.55
CA ILE A 561 10.99 -16.62 7.77
C ILE A 561 10.44 -15.56 8.72
N THR A 562 11.03 -14.37 8.72
CA THR A 562 10.62 -13.23 9.54
C THR A 562 10.21 -12.08 8.62
N PHE A 563 9.03 -11.53 8.88
CA PHE A 563 8.58 -10.27 8.31
C PHE A 563 8.73 -9.17 9.36
N THR A 564 9.58 -8.19 9.08
CA THR A 564 9.77 -6.98 9.90
C THR A 564 9.08 -5.80 9.24
N ALA A 565 8.35 -5.02 10.02
CA ALA A 565 7.71 -3.78 9.59
C ALA A 565 8.19 -2.61 10.45
N TRP A 566 8.33 -1.44 9.84
CA TRP A 566 8.58 -0.18 10.51
C TRP A 566 7.41 0.77 10.31
N PHE A 567 7.03 1.45 11.38
CA PHE A 567 5.92 2.39 11.42
C PHE A 567 6.37 3.79 11.84
N ASP A 568 5.89 4.80 11.10
CA ASP A 568 6.01 6.21 11.43
C ASP A 568 4.68 6.73 11.99
N ASN A 569 4.59 6.79 13.32
CA ASN A 569 3.48 7.38 14.07
C ASN A 569 3.84 8.80 14.58
N SER A 570 4.77 9.49 13.91
CA SER A 570 5.12 10.87 14.23
C SER A 570 4.21 11.88 13.51
N ALA A 571 4.32 13.15 13.90
CA ALA A 571 3.65 14.25 13.23
C ALA A 571 4.22 14.57 11.84
N GLU A 572 5.45 14.11 11.56
CA GLU A 572 6.15 14.33 10.28
C GLU A 572 5.64 13.40 9.17
N ASN A 573 4.93 12.31 9.52
CA ASN A 573 4.25 11.47 8.54
C ASN A 573 2.96 12.15 8.07
N PRO A 574 2.89 12.64 6.81
CA PRO A 574 1.72 13.41 6.36
C PRO A 574 0.44 12.57 6.29
N ALA A 575 0.57 11.24 6.16
CA ALA A 575 -0.54 10.31 6.16
C ALA A 575 -1.05 9.98 7.58
N ASN A 576 -0.35 10.39 8.64
CA ASN A 576 -0.73 10.07 10.00
C ASN A 576 -1.99 10.87 10.43
N PRO A 577 -3.14 10.20 10.65
CA PRO A 577 -4.38 10.88 11.01
C PRO A 577 -4.32 11.47 12.43
N ASP A 578 -3.59 10.83 13.35
CA ASP A 578 -3.40 11.30 14.71
C ASP A 578 -2.07 10.77 15.29
N PRO A 579 -1.03 11.62 15.41
CA PRO A 579 0.28 11.23 15.95
C PRO A 579 0.32 11.17 17.48
N THR A 580 -0.75 11.58 18.17
CA THR A 580 -0.80 11.64 19.64
C THR A 580 -1.33 10.36 20.28
N GLN A 581 -1.93 9.48 19.47
CA GLN A 581 -2.50 8.23 19.92
C GLN A 581 -1.53 7.05 19.79
N THR A 582 -1.67 6.11 20.71
CA THR A 582 -1.08 4.77 20.54
C THR A 582 -1.91 4.02 19.50
N VAL A 583 -1.25 3.42 18.51
CA VAL A 583 -1.92 2.70 17.42
C VAL A 583 -1.79 1.20 17.65
N HIS A 584 -2.89 0.49 17.37
CA HIS A 584 -3.03 -0.94 17.57
C HIS A 584 -3.43 -1.65 16.27
N TRP A 585 -3.43 -2.98 16.30
CA TRP A 585 -3.97 -3.77 15.20
C TRP A 585 -5.41 -3.40 14.90
N GLY A 586 -5.74 -3.24 13.63
CA GLY A 586 -7.11 -3.05 13.20
C GLY A 586 -7.27 -3.00 11.69
N GLN A 587 -8.52 -3.18 11.22
CA GLN A 587 -8.84 -3.28 9.79
C GLN A 587 -8.94 -1.93 9.11
N GLN A 588 -9.22 -0.86 9.86
CA GLN A 588 -9.36 0.46 9.26
C GLN A 588 -8.00 1.04 8.90
N THR A 589 -7.95 1.79 7.81
CA THR A 589 -6.73 2.41 7.27
C THR A 589 -6.04 3.37 8.26
N PHE A 590 -6.77 3.90 9.26
CA PHE A 590 -6.22 4.72 10.35
C PHE A 590 -5.78 3.92 11.60
N GLU A 591 -6.13 2.64 11.69
CA GLU A 591 -5.52 1.66 12.61
C GLU A 591 -4.23 1.10 11.96
N GLU A 592 -3.67 -0.04 12.40
CA GLU A 592 -2.58 -0.67 11.68
C GLU A 592 -2.64 -2.18 11.38
N MET A 593 -2.06 -2.46 10.22
CA MET A 593 -1.50 -3.62 9.54
C MET A 593 -0.03 -4.02 9.80
N LEU A 594 0.25 -5.25 10.20
CA LEU A 594 1.53 -5.97 10.05
C LEU A 594 1.17 -7.34 9.50
N LEU A 595 1.20 -7.46 8.18
CA LEU A 595 0.85 -8.68 7.49
C LEU A 595 1.80 -8.90 6.33
N GLY A 596 2.68 -9.88 6.48
CA GLY A 596 3.64 -10.28 5.46
C GLY A 596 3.20 -11.56 4.77
N TYR A 597 2.55 -11.46 3.60
CA TYR A 597 2.15 -12.67 2.87
C TYR A 597 3.32 -13.31 2.14
N VAL A 598 3.40 -14.63 2.25
CA VAL A 598 4.32 -15.49 1.50
C VAL A 598 3.49 -16.39 0.59
N GLU A 599 3.69 -16.28 -0.73
CA GLU A 599 3.13 -17.19 -1.73
C GLU A 599 4.12 -18.36 -1.93
N TYR A 600 3.66 -19.60 -1.80
CA TYR A 600 4.52 -20.79 -1.83
C TYR A 600 3.79 -22.05 -2.32
N TYR A 601 4.54 -23.10 -2.62
CA TYR A 601 4.04 -24.47 -2.68
C TYR A 601 4.93 -25.39 -1.85
N LEU A 602 4.45 -26.60 -1.58
CA LEU A 602 5.19 -27.59 -0.79
C LEU A 602 5.75 -28.67 -1.72
N PRO A 603 7.07 -28.73 -1.94
CA PRO A 603 7.67 -29.70 -2.84
C PRO A 603 7.38 -31.13 -2.37
N GLY A 604 7.03 -32.01 -3.30
CA GLY A 604 6.76 -33.43 -3.02
C GLY A 604 5.43 -33.73 -2.32
N LEU A 605 4.64 -32.72 -1.93
CA LEU A 605 3.28 -32.93 -1.42
C LEU A 605 2.25 -32.87 -2.57
N PRO A 606 1.38 -33.90 -2.71
CA PRO A 606 0.32 -33.87 -3.70
C PRO A 606 -0.61 -32.66 -3.50
N PRO A 607 -1.06 -31.98 -4.57
CA PRO A 607 -2.07 -30.94 -4.49
C PRO A 607 -3.33 -31.44 -3.77
N GLY A 608 -3.88 -30.61 -2.89
CA GLY A 608 -5.06 -30.90 -2.07
C GLY A 608 -4.74 -31.50 -0.71
N THR A 609 -3.48 -31.80 -0.40
CA THR A 609 -3.07 -32.37 0.90
C THR A 609 -3.31 -31.37 2.04
N PRO A 610 -4.18 -31.65 3.03
CA PRO A 610 -4.44 -30.74 4.14
C PRO A 610 -3.19 -30.50 4.99
N LEU A 611 -2.94 -29.25 5.37
CA LEU A 611 -1.92 -28.89 6.38
C LEU A 611 -2.48 -29.09 7.79
N THR A 612 -2.88 -30.31 8.12
CA THR A 612 -3.25 -30.67 9.48
C THR A 612 -2.16 -31.54 10.06
N GLY A 613 -1.16 -30.92 10.70
CA GLY A 613 -0.02 -31.68 11.25
C GLY A 613 0.95 -30.94 12.19
N THR A 614 1.02 -29.60 12.18
CA THR A 614 2.00 -28.88 13.01
C THR A 614 1.33 -27.84 13.90
N ARG A 615 1.04 -28.27 15.14
CA ARG A 615 0.73 -27.47 16.33
C ARG A 615 -0.14 -26.22 16.10
N SER A 616 -1.41 -26.44 15.77
CA SER A 616 -2.44 -25.69 16.47
C SER A 616 -2.29 -26.03 17.95
N ARG A 617 -1.82 -25.05 18.74
CA ARG A 617 -2.12 -25.01 20.16
C ARG A 617 -3.64 -25.02 20.22
N LYS A 618 -4.24 -26.21 20.33
CA LYS A 618 -5.65 -26.36 20.68
C LYS A 618 -5.86 -25.46 21.88
N ARG A 619 -6.50 -24.31 21.64
CA ARG A 619 -7.16 -23.55 22.67
C ARG A 619 -7.99 -24.59 23.41
N ARG A 620 -7.78 -24.65 24.73
CA ARG A 620 -8.47 -25.54 25.66
C ARG A 620 -9.99 -25.35 25.54
N GLU A 621 -10.60 -26.01 24.57
CA GLU A 621 -12.03 -26.27 24.46
C GLU A 621 -12.18 -27.72 24.05
N ASN A 622 -11.72 -28.57 24.97
CA ASN A 622 -12.27 -29.87 25.34
C ASN A 622 -11.25 -30.45 26.32
N SER A 623 -11.41 -30.01 27.57
CA SER A 623 -10.77 -30.64 28.72
C SER A 623 -11.10 -32.13 28.69
N PRO A 624 -10.11 -33.05 28.68
CA PRO A 624 -10.34 -34.49 28.68
C PRO A 624 -10.71 -34.98 30.08
N LEU A 625 -11.73 -34.37 30.69
CA LEU A 625 -12.25 -34.75 32.00
C LEU A 625 -13.75 -35.07 31.95
N ARG A 626 -14.25 -35.49 30.78
CA ARG A 626 -15.66 -35.86 30.63
C ARG A 626 -15.94 -37.14 29.84
N ASP A 627 -14.91 -37.86 29.41
CA ASP A 627 -15.11 -39.19 28.83
C ASP A 627 -14.66 -40.25 29.84
N LYS A 628 -15.62 -41.03 30.36
CA LYS A 628 -15.42 -42.06 31.39
C LYS A 628 -14.54 -43.23 30.93
N LYS A 629 -13.93 -43.17 29.74
CA LYS A 629 -13.27 -44.30 29.08
C LYS A 629 -11.74 -44.34 29.18
N ASP A 630 -11.08 -43.32 29.73
CA ASP A 630 -9.60 -43.26 29.75
C ASP A 630 -8.97 -43.10 31.15
N PHE A 631 -9.66 -43.51 32.21
CA PHE A 631 -9.15 -43.45 33.58
C PHE A 631 -7.93 -44.35 33.82
N LYS A 632 -7.89 -45.51 33.16
CA LYS A 632 -6.72 -46.40 33.19
C LYS A 632 -5.49 -45.73 32.60
N ALA A 633 -5.65 -44.93 31.55
CA ALA A 633 -4.55 -44.18 30.95
C ALA A 633 -4.06 -43.02 31.85
N ILE A 634 -4.94 -42.43 32.66
CA ILE A 634 -4.56 -41.40 33.64
C ILE A 634 -3.85 -42.02 34.84
N PHE A 635 -4.35 -43.13 35.37
CA PHE A 635 -3.72 -43.86 36.48
C PHE A 635 -2.30 -44.32 36.10
N LEU A 636 -2.15 -44.99 34.96
CA LEU A 636 -0.85 -45.44 34.44
C LEU A 636 0.11 -44.29 34.09
N ARG A 637 -0.39 -43.06 33.95
CA ARG A 637 0.44 -41.88 33.67
C ARG A 637 0.90 -41.18 34.95
N LEU A 638 0.14 -41.33 36.03
CA LEU A 638 0.50 -40.81 37.34
C LEU A 638 1.41 -41.79 38.08
N ASP A 639 1.26 -43.10 37.84
CA ASP A 639 2.14 -44.17 38.33
C ASP A 639 3.49 -44.08 37.59
N GLN A 640 4.39 -43.23 38.10
CA GLN A 640 5.66 -42.92 37.44
C GLN A 640 6.69 -44.02 37.66
N ASN A 641 6.58 -44.72 38.79
CA ASN A 641 7.45 -45.84 39.13
C ASN A 641 6.95 -47.19 38.56
N VAL A 642 5.75 -47.22 37.97
CA VAL A 642 5.12 -48.36 37.29
C VAL A 642 4.88 -49.53 38.24
N ASP A 643 4.56 -49.26 39.50
CA ASP A 643 4.29 -50.27 40.54
C ASP A 643 2.80 -50.65 40.65
N HIS A 644 1.97 -50.08 39.77
CA HIS A 644 0.52 -50.28 39.70
C HIS A 644 -0.25 -49.75 40.92
N ALA A 645 0.37 -48.85 41.68
CA ALA A 645 -0.25 -48.04 42.73
C ALA A 645 0.17 -46.56 42.56
N LEU A 646 -0.55 -45.62 43.19
CA LEU A 646 -0.13 -44.23 43.21
C LEU A 646 0.34 -43.83 44.60
N HIS A 647 1.58 -43.35 44.69
CA HIS A 647 2.12 -42.71 45.87
C HIS A 647 1.61 -41.27 45.96
N LYS A 648 1.58 -40.72 47.18
CA LYS A 648 1.07 -39.36 47.41
C LYS A 648 1.85 -38.31 46.63
N GLU A 649 3.15 -38.52 46.44
CA GLU A 649 4.07 -37.63 45.74
C GLU A 649 3.84 -37.64 44.22
N GLU A 650 3.29 -38.72 43.69
CA GLU A 650 3.00 -38.90 42.27
C GLU A 650 1.72 -38.19 41.83
N LEU A 651 0.87 -37.83 42.79
CA LEU A 651 -0.32 -37.02 42.53
C LEU A 651 0.04 -35.54 42.32
N PRO A 652 -0.69 -34.82 41.46
CA PRO A 652 -0.59 -33.36 41.38
C PRO A 652 -0.81 -32.71 42.74
N VAL A 653 -0.04 -31.67 43.07
CA VAL A 653 -0.03 -30.97 44.38
C VAL A 653 -1.42 -30.65 44.95
N ARG A 654 -2.39 -30.33 44.08
CA ARG A 654 -3.79 -30.03 44.49
C ARG A 654 -4.58 -31.24 44.99
N LEU A 655 -4.18 -32.45 44.61
CA LEU A 655 -4.81 -33.73 45.00
C LEU A 655 -4.07 -34.42 46.14
N GLN A 656 -2.80 -34.08 46.39
CA GLN A 656 -2.02 -34.64 47.51
C GLN A 656 -2.69 -34.37 48.87
N SER A 657 -3.32 -33.21 49.05
CA SER A 657 -4.05 -32.87 50.29
C SER A 657 -5.34 -33.69 50.50
N ARG A 658 -5.79 -34.43 49.49
CA ARG A 658 -6.97 -35.32 49.55
C ARG A 658 -6.61 -36.79 49.45
N PHE A 659 -5.32 -37.13 49.43
CA PHE A 659 -4.83 -38.50 49.30
C PHE A 659 -5.47 -39.46 50.30
N GLU A 660 -5.51 -39.07 51.58
CA GLU A 660 -6.09 -39.87 52.67
C GLU A 660 -7.61 -40.06 52.56
N ASN A 661 -8.30 -39.28 51.72
CA ASN A 661 -9.73 -39.48 51.44
C ASN A 661 -9.96 -40.54 50.36
N PHE A 662 -8.95 -40.83 49.55
CA PHE A 662 -9.00 -41.80 48.47
C PHE A 662 -8.42 -43.15 48.88
N ASP A 663 -7.46 -43.15 49.80
CA ASP A 663 -6.82 -44.33 50.39
C ASP A 663 -7.77 -44.96 51.41
N SER A 664 -8.61 -45.86 50.91
CA SER A 664 -9.75 -46.40 51.65
C SER A 664 -9.31 -47.51 52.61
N ASN A 665 -8.25 -48.24 52.26
CA ASN A 665 -7.66 -49.29 53.08
C ASN A 665 -6.55 -48.77 54.03
N ARG A 666 -6.11 -47.51 53.87
CA ARG A 666 -5.07 -46.82 54.64
C ARG A 666 -3.69 -47.46 54.57
N ASP A 667 -3.36 -48.05 53.44
CA ASP A 667 -2.05 -48.68 53.22
C ASP A 667 -0.98 -47.68 52.75
N GLY A 668 -1.33 -46.41 52.56
CA GLY A 668 -0.43 -45.34 52.14
C GLY A 668 -0.24 -45.27 50.63
N LEU A 669 -1.00 -46.06 49.86
CA LEU A 669 -0.98 -46.12 48.41
C LEU A 669 -2.41 -45.99 47.88
N LEU A 670 -2.57 -45.59 46.61
CA LEU A 670 -3.88 -45.65 45.95
C LEU A 670 -3.85 -46.72 44.87
N SER A 671 -4.57 -47.80 45.11
CA SER A 671 -4.81 -48.81 44.08
C SER A 671 -5.79 -48.28 43.01
N TYR A 672 -5.74 -48.87 41.82
CA TYR A 672 -6.64 -48.50 40.73
C TYR A 672 -8.12 -48.59 41.14
N ASP A 673 -8.47 -49.58 41.95
CA ASP A 673 -9.84 -49.81 42.41
C ASP A 673 -10.30 -48.75 43.42
N GLU A 674 -9.42 -48.25 44.30
CA GLU A 674 -9.74 -47.18 45.26
C GLU A 674 -9.92 -45.82 44.57
N VAL A 675 -9.08 -45.53 43.57
CA VAL A 675 -9.23 -44.35 42.72
C VAL A 675 -10.53 -44.42 41.91
N GLN A 676 -10.95 -45.62 41.49
CA GLN A 676 -12.20 -45.83 40.78
C GLN A 676 -13.43 -45.71 41.70
N GLN A 677 -13.36 -46.20 42.94
CA GLN A 677 -14.47 -46.15 43.90
C GLN A 677 -14.73 -44.72 44.42
N SER A 678 -13.67 -43.93 44.65
CA SER A 678 -13.81 -42.54 45.14
C SER A 678 -14.45 -41.57 44.15
N GLN A 679 -14.57 -41.94 42.87
CA GLN A 679 -15.29 -41.18 41.83
C GLN A 679 -16.81 -41.42 41.84
N ALA A 680 -17.30 -42.44 42.54
CA ALA A 680 -18.71 -42.79 42.60
C ALA A 680 -19.48 -42.10 43.75
N GLN A 681 -18.79 -41.32 44.59
CA GLN A 681 -19.34 -40.64 45.77
C GLN A 681 -19.36 -39.12 45.63
#